data_AF-T1JIE6-F1
#
_entry.id   AF-T1JIE6-F1
#
_cell.length_a   1.000
_cell.length_b   1.000
_cell.length_c   1.000
_cell.angle_alpha   90.00
_cell.angle_beta   90.00
_cell.angle_gamma   90.00
#
_symmetry.space_group_name_H-M   'P 1'
#
loop_
_entity.id
_entity.type
_entity.pdbx_description
1 polymer ?
#
loop_
_entity_poly.entity_id
_entity_poly.type
_entity_poly.pdbx_seq_one_letter_code
_entity_poly.pdbx_strand_id
1 'polypeptide(L)'
;MTSKGAMDTNFVTVFRYVLEQQRKVPGATGELTQLLSAILTCIKAVTNAVRKAGIAKLYGIAGETNVQGEEQKKLDVLANNLFINMLRTSFTTCLMVSEENENVIEVETENQGKYVVCFDPLDGSSNIDCLVSIGSIFCIYRKVSTGQPGVEDALQSGRSIVAAGYALYGSATMVVLTTGQGVNGFMLDPAIGEFVLTDADIKIKPRGKIYSINEGYAQYWDKAITDYVNSKKCPKSGKPYGARYIGSMVADVHRTLKYGGIFMYPASTESPKGKLRLLYECNPMAFIIEQAGGAASNGTIPILDIKPESPSMRLPRRIALLLGVLSITLIGVFGPLFFIVQHADIYNRMLIDTRVAIENVFKLEPVTHNSSGHYEKYKFSDFQVDYPETYRLENIDKKSYFQSVGSLQCFIDGTDWKLMTGVYNGSLVQTSDKNVTVCACLHDWYGGQCSIPGVVRRSLLSFDIPLNVIKVREKPRRIIHALNVNRELDMLEVRVNELQEAVDVYLICESNFSAHGDHKPLFFLDRFRRGFLHQFQHKFVYVFQNIFPEGGREDGWIADGFQRTFLGQQGIKQLSGLRSDDLFLLLDADEIPKKQVLLFLKLHDGFSEPIRLNLRWTIYGFYWKVPNKSTEIISISSIAMLHNAIGNDAKLLRTGKLHPSLSHSFFAAGGQYQTWTLGEDDDEAGWHCSWCLDPHDIRWKLNSAQNDDKPRWGDYANKKNLTYIKNLVKTGTWFNDVDRFLYQPPKIVVQNIPQYVLQHPAKFRSLLVNLYHDRTVLQRTLEEFKKWFGIA
;
A
#
# COMPACT_ATOMS: atom_id res chain seq x y z
N MET A 1 11.80 14.46 31.63
CA MET A 1 12.93 13.51 31.49
C MET A 1 13.04 13.13 30.02
N THR A 2 14.24 13.28 29.47
CA THR A 2 14.62 13.31 28.04
C THR A 2 14.84 11.92 27.43
N SER A 3 14.41 11.70 26.19
CA SER A 3 14.97 10.63 25.34
C SER A 3 14.70 10.88 23.84
N LYS A 4 15.76 11.32 23.13
CA LYS A 4 15.91 11.56 21.67
C LYS A 4 15.82 10.26 20.85
N GLY A 5 15.23 10.24 19.64
CA GLY A 5 15.01 9.04 18.82
C GLY A 5 16.00 8.84 17.65
N ALA A 6 16.98 7.96 17.88
CA ALA A 6 18.06 7.41 17.01
C ALA A 6 17.56 6.42 15.90
N MET A 7 18.43 5.62 15.16
CA MET A 7 18.24 4.44 14.20
C MET A 7 17.90 3.21 14.98
N ASP A 8 16.94 2.50 14.45
CA ASP A 8 16.39 1.26 14.89
C ASP A 8 16.46 0.60 13.54
N THR A 9 17.51 -0.15 13.43
CA THR A 9 17.71 -1.18 12.43
C THR A 9 17.04 -2.45 12.98
N ASN A 10 16.03 -2.27 13.82
CA ASN A 10 15.61 -3.21 14.86
C ASN A 10 14.35 -3.94 14.44
N PHE A 11 14.39 -4.52 13.25
CA PHE A 11 13.32 -5.41 12.81
C PHE A 11 13.23 -6.61 13.76
N VAL A 12 12.02 -7.04 14.07
CA VAL A 12 11.77 -8.11 15.02
C VAL A 12 11.69 -9.42 14.24
N THR A 13 12.73 -10.25 14.35
CA THR A 13 12.66 -11.62 13.87
C THR A 13 11.78 -12.47 14.79
N VAL A 14 11.21 -13.55 14.27
CA VAL A 14 10.41 -14.49 15.08
C VAL A 14 11.20 -15.03 16.28
N PHE A 15 12.50 -15.28 16.10
CA PHE A 15 13.36 -15.77 17.19
C PHE A 15 13.50 -14.72 18.30
N ARG A 16 13.75 -13.47 17.92
CA ARG A 16 13.78 -12.36 18.87
C ARG A 16 12.43 -12.19 19.58
N TYR A 17 11.34 -12.24 18.83
CA TYR A 17 9.98 -12.13 19.40
C TYR A 17 9.73 -13.21 20.45
N VAL A 18 10.02 -14.48 20.14
CA VAL A 18 9.81 -15.60 21.07
C VAL A 18 10.69 -15.46 22.31
N LEU A 19 11.95 -15.04 22.17
CA LEU A 19 12.83 -14.75 23.31
C LEU A 19 12.29 -13.62 24.19
N GLU A 20 11.78 -12.54 23.59
CA GLU A 20 11.18 -11.43 24.33
C GLU A 20 9.92 -11.86 25.08
N GLN A 21 9.10 -12.76 24.52
CA GLN A 21 7.96 -13.34 25.23
C GLN A 21 8.39 -14.30 26.35
N GLN A 22 9.39 -15.15 26.11
CA GLN A 22 9.92 -16.07 27.13
C GLN A 22 10.34 -15.33 28.39
N ARG A 23 11.03 -14.19 28.24
CA ARG A 23 11.49 -13.36 29.37
C ARG A 23 10.35 -12.85 30.25
N LYS A 24 9.12 -12.77 29.75
CA LYS A 24 7.94 -12.32 30.50
C LYS A 24 7.30 -13.43 31.32
N VAL A 25 7.68 -14.69 31.13
CA VAL A 25 7.08 -15.85 31.82
C VAL A 25 8.04 -16.37 32.89
N PRO A 26 7.76 -16.16 34.19
CA PRO A 26 8.57 -16.68 35.28
C PRO A 26 8.69 -18.22 35.21
N GLY A 27 9.91 -18.75 35.28
CA GLY A 27 10.16 -20.19 35.22
C GLY A 27 10.21 -20.80 33.81
N ALA A 28 10.14 -20.00 32.75
CA ALA A 28 10.35 -20.49 31.39
C ALA A 28 11.82 -20.88 31.15
N THR A 29 12.08 -22.17 30.91
CA THR A 29 13.44 -22.73 30.75
C THR A 29 14.09 -22.45 29.38
N GLY A 30 13.31 -22.02 28.39
CA GLY A 30 13.76 -21.83 27.01
C GLY A 30 13.54 -23.02 26.08
N GLU A 31 13.10 -24.16 26.61
CA GLU A 31 12.81 -25.35 25.79
C GLU A 31 11.72 -25.10 24.74
N LEU A 32 10.69 -24.29 25.03
CA LEU A 32 9.67 -23.96 24.02
C LEU A 32 10.27 -23.09 22.89
N THR A 33 11.20 -22.20 23.21
CA THR A 33 11.90 -21.36 22.23
C THR A 33 12.76 -22.21 21.31
N GLN A 34 13.49 -23.17 21.86
CA GLN A 34 14.28 -24.14 21.09
C GLN A 34 13.39 -25.00 20.18
N LEU A 35 12.25 -25.47 20.70
CA LEU A 35 11.26 -26.21 19.91
C LEU A 35 10.73 -25.39 18.72
N LEU A 36 10.30 -24.15 18.97
CA LEU A 36 9.81 -23.26 17.92
C LEU A 36 10.91 -22.96 16.89
N SER A 37 12.15 -22.79 17.32
CA SER A 37 13.29 -22.60 16.40
C SER A 37 13.52 -23.81 15.49
N ALA A 38 13.37 -25.03 16.00
CA ALA A 38 13.46 -26.26 15.20
C ALA A 38 12.33 -26.33 14.16
N ILE A 39 11.09 -26.03 14.57
CA ILE A 39 9.93 -25.97 13.68
C ILE A 39 10.14 -24.93 12.56
N LEU A 40 10.58 -23.73 12.91
CA LEU A 40 10.81 -22.65 11.94
C LEU A 40 11.92 -22.99 10.95
N THR A 41 12.98 -23.66 11.40
CA THR A 41 14.06 -24.16 10.54
C THR A 41 13.54 -25.22 9.56
N CYS A 42 12.71 -26.14 10.05
CA CYS A 42 12.02 -27.11 9.19
C CYS A 42 11.18 -26.41 8.11
N ILE A 43 10.36 -25.42 8.50
CA ILE A 43 9.51 -24.65 7.57
C ILE A 43 10.34 -23.95 6.48
N LYS A 44 11.53 -23.43 6.80
CA LYS A 44 12.46 -22.85 5.80
C LYS A 44 12.93 -23.91 4.80
N ALA A 45 13.26 -25.12 5.28
CA ALA A 45 13.68 -26.23 4.42
C ALA A 45 12.53 -26.70 3.50
N VAL A 46 11.33 -26.90 4.06
CA VAL A 46 10.12 -27.25 3.30
C VAL A 46 9.81 -26.17 2.25
N THR A 47 9.88 -24.88 2.63
CA THR A 47 9.70 -23.77 1.68
C THR A 47 10.64 -23.87 0.48
N ASN A 48 11.93 -24.17 0.71
CA ASN A 48 12.91 -24.29 -0.37
C ASN A 48 12.58 -25.47 -1.31
N ALA A 49 12.14 -26.59 -0.74
CA ALA A 49 11.69 -27.76 -1.50
C ALA A 49 10.43 -27.46 -2.33
N VAL A 50 9.40 -26.87 -1.71
CA VAL A 50 8.14 -26.49 -2.37
C VAL A 50 8.39 -25.53 -3.54
N ARG A 51 9.23 -24.50 -3.35
CA ARG A 51 9.53 -23.50 -4.39
C ARG A 51 10.26 -24.07 -5.61
N LYS A 52 10.85 -25.25 -5.49
CA LYS A 52 11.64 -25.91 -6.55
C LYS A 52 11.09 -27.29 -6.92
N ALA A 53 9.89 -27.65 -6.45
CA ALA A 53 9.39 -29.02 -6.51
C ALA A 53 9.35 -29.58 -7.95
N GLY A 54 8.93 -28.78 -8.93
CA GLY A 54 8.94 -29.18 -10.35
C GLY A 54 10.35 -29.36 -10.93
N ILE A 55 11.30 -28.53 -10.54
CA ILE A 55 12.70 -28.58 -11.02
C ILE A 55 13.42 -29.78 -10.41
N ALA A 56 13.19 -30.03 -9.12
CA ALA A 56 13.78 -31.12 -8.36
C ALA A 56 13.06 -32.47 -8.59
N LYS A 57 12.08 -32.54 -9.50
CA LYS A 57 11.26 -33.74 -9.77
C LYS A 57 10.61 -34.34 -8.52
N LEU A 58 10.17 -33.46 -7.62
CA LEU A 58 9.48 -33.81 -6.38
C LEU A 58 7.96 -33.92 -6.55
N TYR A 59 7.45 -33.74 -7.78
CA TYR A 59 6.05 -34.03 -8.12
C TYR A 59 5.83 -35.52 -8.33
N GLY A 60 4.58 -35.94 -8.09
CA GLY A 60 4.13 -37.32 -8.23
C GLY A 60 4.22 -38.17 -6.95
N ILE A 61 3.75 -39.41 -7.11
CA ILE A 61 3.50 -40.37 -6.04
C ILE A 61 4.83 -40.95 -5.53
N ALA A 62 4.95 -41.14 -4.22
CA ALA A 62 6.11 -41.75 -3.57
C ALA A 62 6.14 -43.28 -3.70
N GLY A 63 5.00 -43.87 -4.08
CA GLY A 63 4.80 -45.32 -4.27
C GLY A 63 4.11 -46.00 -3.09
N GLU A 64 3.87 -45.28 -2.00
CA GLU A 64 3.22 -45.77 -0.78
C GLU A 64 1.83 -45.12 -0.61
N THR A 65 0.86 -45.89 -0.11
CA THR A 65 -0.45 -45.36 0.32
C THR A 65 -0.35 -45.06 1.80
N ASN A 66 -0.70 -43.84 2.21
CA ASN A 66 -0.62 -43.47 3.62
C ASN A 66 -1.69 -44.19 4.46
N VAL A 67 -1.60 -44.09 5.78
CA VAL A 67 -2.47 -44.75 6.77
C VAL A 67 -3.93 -44.30 6.71
N GLN A 68 -4.22 -43.36 5.82
CA GLN A 68 -5.51 -42.73 5.62
C GLN A 68 -6.12 -43.08 4.25
N GLY A 69 -5.44 -43.92 3.46
CA GLY A 69 -5.87 -44.39 2.15
C GLY A 69 -5.65 -43.38 1.02
N GLU A 70 -4.83 -42.35 1.23
CA GLU A 70 -4.48 -41.35 0.20
C GLU A 70 -3.12 -41.69 -0.44
N GLU A 71 -2.97 -41.42 -1.74
CA GLU A 71 -1.69 -41.61 -2.45
C GLU A 71 -0.67 -40.58 -1.94
N GLN A 72 0.39 -41.06 -1.29
CA GLN A 72 1.38 -40.20 -0.67
C GLN A 72 2.29 -39.56 -1.72
N LYS A 73 2.46 -38.23 -1.69
CA LYS A 73 3.35 -37.53 -2.63
C LYS A 73 4.76 -37.46 -2.06
N LYS A 74 5.75 -37.38 -2.95
CA LYS A 74 7.18 -37.31 -2.55
C LYS A 74 7.47 -36.11 -1.65
N LEU A 75 6.75 -35.00 -1.84
CA LEU A 75 6.89 -33.81 -1.01
C LEU A 75 6.35 -34.02 0.41
N ASP A 76 5.29 -34.82 0.58
CA ASP A 76 4.72 -35.17 1.89
C ASP A 76 5.75 -35.96 2.70
N VAL A 77 6.35 -37.01 2.10
CA VAL A 77 7.42 -37.81 2.71
C VAL A 77 8.61 -36.95 3.12
N LEU A 78 9.04 -36.03 2.24
CA LEU A 78 10.15 -35.12 2.52
C LEU A 78 9.82 -34.19 3.70
N ALA A 79 8.65 -33.55 3.67
CA ALA A 79 8.23 -32.64 4.73
C ALA A 79 8.09 -33.37 6.07
N ASN A 80 7.50 -34.56 6.07
CA ASN A 80 7.35 -35.39 7.26
C ASN A 80 8.71 -35.74 7.88
N ASN A 81 9.65 -36.25 7.06
CA ASN A 81 11.00 -36.60 7.52
C ASN A 81 11.76 -35.38 8.07
N LEU A 82 11.62 -34.21 7.43
CA LEU A 82 12.21 -32.97 7.93
C LEU A 82 11.64 -32.58 9.30
N PHE A 83 10.32 -32.63 9.47
CA PHE A 83 9.68 -32.32 10.76
C PHE A 83 10.13 -33.30 11.84
N ILE A 84 10.04 -34.61 11.61
CA ILE A 84 10.45 -35.64 12.58
C ILE A 84 11.90 -35.44 13.00
N ASN A 85 12.82 -35.25 12.05
CA ASN A 85 14.25 -35.12 12.36
C ASN A 85 14.55 -33.83 13.13
N MET A 86 13.94 -32.70 12.74
CA MET A 86 14.16 -31.41 13.43
C MET A 86 13.54 -31.41 14.83
N LEU A 87 12.38 -32.04 15.01
CA LEU A 87 11.73 -32.16 16.32
C LEU A 87 12.46 -33.13 17.24
N ARG A 88 12.92 -34.28 16.73
CA ARG A 88 13.73 -35.25 17.49
C ARG A 88 15.03 -34.62 17.98
N THR A 89 15.76 -33.93 17.10
CA THR A 89 17.05 -33.29 17.43
C THR A 89 16.90 -31.97 18.19
N SER A 90 15.67 -31.56 18.50
CA SER A 90 15.42 -30.37 19.31
C SER A 90 15.68 -30.59 20.79
N PHE A 91 15.77 -31.83 21.29
CA PHE A 91 15.88 -32.18 22.72
C PHE A 91 14.73 -31.64 23.61
N THR A 92 13.59 -31.29 23.01
CA THR A 92 12.48 -30.62 23.71
C THR A 92 11.16 -31.37 23.56
N THR A 93 11.09 -32.34 22.65
CA THR A 93 9.89 -33.12 22.34
C THR A 93 10.05 -34.54 22.88
N CYS A 94 9.02 -35.11 23.51
CA CYS A 94 8.99 -36.52 23.90
C CYS A 94 8.14 -37.38 22.97
N LEU A 95 7.09 -36.81 22.37
CA LEU A 95 6.14 -37.52 21.55
C LEU A 95 5.71 -36.66 20.36
N MET A 96 5.59 -37.28 19.19
CA MET A 96 5.13 -36.63 17.97
C MET A 96 3.94 -37.37 17.37
N VAL A 97 2.98 -36.63 16.83
CA VAL A 97 1.86 -37.15 16.04
C VAL A 97 1.87 -36.46 14.70
N SER A 98 2.12 -37.21 13.64
CA SER A 98 2.09 -36.72 12.25
C SER A 98 0.86 -37.26 11.54
N GLU A 99 0.32 -36.51 10.58
CA GLU A 99 -0.66 -37.05 9.63
C GLU A 99 -0.12 -38.29 8.90
N GLU A 100 1.17 -38.28 8.57
CA GLU A 100 1.83 -39.24 7.67
C GLU A 100 2.31 -40.52 8.38
N ASN A 101 2.09 -40.64 9.69
CA ASN A 101 2.52 -41.80 10.48
C ASN A 101 1.33 -42.44 11.21
N GLU A 102 1.24 -43.78 11.14
CA GLU A 102 0.14 -44.54 11.75
C GLU A 102 0.15 -44.43 13.27
N ASN A 103 1.36 -44.60 13.81
CA ASN A 103 1.62 -44.67 15.23
C ASN A 103 2.22 -43.35 15.71
N VAL A 104 2.00 -43.06 16.97
CA VAL A 104 2.74 -41.99 17.65
C VAL A 104 4.23 -42.27 17.57
N ILE A 105 5.02 -41.23 17.35
CA ILE A 105 6.47 -41.35 17.26
C ILE A 105 7.04 -40.94 18.61
N GLU A 106 7.50 -41.93 19.36
CA GLU A 106 8.24 -41.71 20.59
C GLU A 106 9.67 -41.26 20.27
N VAL A 107 10.13 -40.22 20.96
CA VAL A 107 11.53 -39.76 20.86
C VAL A 107 12.39 -40.63 21.77
N GLU A 108 13.61 -40.97 21.32
CA GLU A 108 14.55 -41.78 22.08
C GLU A 108 14.85 -41.12 23.44
N THR A 109 14.97 -41.91 24.52
CA THR A 109 15.00 -41.40 25.91
C THR A 109 16.05 -40.31 26.13
N GLU A 110 17.22 -40.44 25.52
CA GLU A 110 18.33 -39.48 25.55
C GLU A 110 18.02 -38.13 24.89
N ASN A 111 17.02 -38.09 23.99
CA ASN A 111 16.61 -36.91 23.21
C ASN A 111 15.26 -36.33 23.68
N GLN A 112 14.63 -36.93 24.70
CA GLN A 112 13.30 -36.52 25.14
C GLN A 112 13.31 -35.16 25.86
N GLY A 113 12.30 -34.33 25.56
CA GLY A 113 11.93 -33.18 26.38
C GLY A 113 10.51 -33.29 26.95
N LYS A 114 9.89 -32.15 27.25
CA LYS A 114 8.57 -32.11 27.94
C LYS A 114 7.38 -31.77 27.05
N TYR A 115 7.58 -31.63 25.74
CA TYR A 115 6.52 -31.26 24.81
C TYR A 115 6.06 -32.42 23.94
N VAL A 116 4.78 -32.39 23.59
CA VAL A 116 4.18 -33.23 22.57
C VAL A 116 3.83 -32.36 21.39
N VAL A 117 4.19 -32.78 20.17
CA VAL A 117 3.94 -32.00 18.94
C VAL A 117 3.03 -32.78 18.01
N CYS A 118 1.87 -32.20 17.69
CA CYS A 118 0.98 -32.73 16.66
C CYS A 118 1.10 -31.84 15.42
N PHE A 119 1.39 -32.41 14.26
CA PHE A 119 1.61 -31.64 13.04
C PHE A 119 1.07 -32.32 11.78
N ASP A 120 0.65 -31.49 10.85
CA ASP A 120 0.45 -31.82 9.45
C ASP A 120 1.67 -31.25 8.69
N PRO A 121 2.55 -32.11 8.16
CA PRO A 121 3.76 -31.66 7.51
C PRO A 121 3.47 -30.92 6.20
N LEU A 122 2.36 -31.24 5.50
CA LEU A 122 2.04 -30.63 4.22
C LEU A 122 0.52 -30.64 3.88
N ASP A 123 -0.23 -29.71 4.48
CA ASP A 123 -1.65 -29.48 4.19
C ASP A 123 -1.87 -29.07 2.73
N GLY A 124 -2.90 -29.67 2.13
CA GLY A 124 -3.30 -29.41 0.76
C GLY A 124 -2.44 -30.15 -0.27
N SER A 125 -1.84 -31.29 0.08
CA SER A 125 -1.01 -32.12 -0.80
C SER A 125 -1.63 -32.38 -2.19
N SER A 126 -2.96 -32.53 -2.28
CA SER A 126 -3.70 -32.66 -3.54
C SER A 126 -3.44 -31.52 -4.54
N ASN A 127 -3.09 -30.34 -4.03
CA ASN A 127 -2.88 -29.10 -4.79
C ASN A 127 -1.42 -28.85 -5.19
N ILE A 128 -0.48 -29.73 -4.83
CA ILE A 128 0.95 -29.58 -5.14
C ILE A 128 1.19 -29.46 -6.65
N ASP A 129 0.62 -30.38 -7.45
CA ASP A 129 0.92 -30.48 -8.88
C ASP A 129 0.32 -29.32 -9.70
N CYS A 130 -0.74 -28.68 -9.18
CA CYS A 130 -1.36 -27.51 -9.81
C CYS A 130 -0.84 -26.17 -9.26
N LEU A 131 0.22 -26.19 -8.45
CA LEU A 131 0.92 -25.01 -7.92
C LEU A 131 0.02 -24.06 -7.09
N VAL A 132 -1.05 -24.58 -6.52
CA VAL A 132 -1.91 -23.82 -5.61
C VAL A 132 -1.24 -23.74 -4.24
N SER A 133 -1.67 -22.79 -3.41
CA SER A 133 -1.10 -22.62 -2.07
C SER A 133 -1.36 -23.84 -1.19
N ILE A 134 -0.31 -24.25 -0.48
CA ILE A 134 -0.25 -25.36 0.48
C ILE A 134 0.41 -24.85 1.77
N GLY A 135 0.57 -25.68 2.79
CA GLY A 135 1.17 -25.23 4.06
C GLY A 135 1.57 -26.35 4.99
N SER A 136 2.03 -26.01 6.19
CA SER A 136 2.25 -26.97 7.29
C SER A 136 1.53 -26.46 8.53
N ILE A 137 0.99 -27.34 9.35
CA ILE A 137 0.20 -27.00 10.54
C ILE A 137 0.82 -27.69 11.76
N PHE A 138 0.86 -27.02 12.91
CA PHE A 138 1.35 -27.63 14.14
C PHE A 138 0.66 -27.08 15.39
N CYS A 139 0.51 -27.92 16.39
CA CYS A 139 0.27 -27.51 17.77
C CYS A 139 1.17 -28.25 18.74
N ILE A 140 1.37 -27.64 19.90
CA ILE A 140 2.29 -28.07 20.94
C ILE A 140 1.50 -28.19 22.23
N TYR A 141 1.62 -29.35 22.88
CA TYR A 141 1.09 -29.63 24.21
C TYR A 141 2.25 -29.86 25.18
N ARG A 142 1.98 -29.73 26.47
CA ARG A 142 2.90 -30.18 27.51
C ARG A 142 2.56 -31.63 27.89
N LYS A 143 3.57 -32.48 28.06
CA LYS A 143 3.41 -33.83 28.59
C LYS A 143 2.67 -33.80 29.94
N VAL A 144 1.71 -34.70 30.14
CA VAL A 144 0.88 -34.77 31.35
C VAL A 144 1.25 -35.96 32.24
N SER A 145 1.79 -37.03 31.64
CA SER A 145 2.26 -38.20 32.37
C SER A 145 3.56 -37.92 33.14
N THR A 146 3.71 -38.56 34.29
CA THR A 146 4.92 -38.50 35.13
C THR A 146 5.96 -39.57 34.78
N GLY A 147 5.57 -40.58 33.99
CA GLY A 147 6.40 -41.73 33.60
C GLY A 147 6.98 -41.61 32.20
N GLN A 148 7.16 -42.73 31.50
CA GLN A 148 7.51 -42.73 30.07
C GLN A 148 6.38 -42.10 29.24
N PRO A 149 6.68 -41.38 28.15
CA PRO A 149 5.66 -40.75 27.32
C PRO A 149 4.77 -41.83 26.69
N GLY A 150 3.46 -41.63 26.76
CA GLY A 150 2.48 -42.56 26.21
C GLY A 150 1.51 -41.86 25.26
N VAL A 151 0.71 -42.63 24.53
CA VAL A 151 -0.30 -42.10 23.56
C VAL A 151 -1.23 -41.10 24.26
N GLU A 152 -1.57 -41.33 25.52
CA GLU A 152 -2.38 -40.45 26.35
C GLU A 152 -1.84 -39.02 26.48
N ASP A 153 -0.52 -38.83 26.35
CA ASP A 153 0.10 -37.50 26.35
C ASP A 153 -0.24 -36.70 25.09
N ALA A 154 -0.61 -37.35 23.99
CA ALA A 154 -1.14 -36.70 22.79
C ALA A 154 -2.66 -36.52 22.80
N LEU A 155 -3.39 -37.33 23.57
CA LEU A 155 -4.87 -37.31 23.62
C LEU A 155 -5.42 -36.24 24.56
N GLN A 156 -4.91 -35.02 24.41
CA GLN A 156 -5.31 -33.86 25.19
C GLN A 156 -6.35 -33.02 24.46
N SER A 157 -7.24 -32.37 25.21
CA SER A 157 -8.14 -31.35 24.66
C SER A 157 -7.33 -30.19 24.07
N GLY A 158 -7.83 -29.58 22.99
CA GLY A 158 -7.20 -28.41 22.36
C GLY A 158 -7.05 -27.20 23.31
N ARG A 159 -7.77 -27.18 24.44
CA ARG A 159 -7.58 -26.19 25.51
C ARG A 159 -6.21 -26.28 26.19
N SER A 160 -5.56 -27.44 26.12
CA SER A 160 -4.22 -27.67 26.69
C SER A 160 -3.07 -27.27 25.76
N ILE A 161 -3.37 -26.74 24.57
CA ILE A 161 -2.35 -26.24 23.65
C ILE A 161 -1.59 -25.08 24.31
N VAL A 162 -0.26 -25.18 24.33
CA VAL A 162 0.63 -24.12 24.82
C VAL A 162 1.12 -23.22 23.69
N ALA A 163 1.20 -23.74 22.47
CA ALA A 163 1.50 -22.97 21.26
C ALA A 163 0.93 -23.67 20.02
N ALA A 164 0.48 -22.89 19.03
CA ALA A 164 0.07 -23.41 17.74
C ALA A 164 0.40 -22.42 16.63
N GLY A 165 0.60 -22.96 15.43
CA GLY A 165 0.89 -22.16 14.27
C GLY A 165 0.68 -22.91 12.97
N TYR A 166 0.80 -22.17 11.88
CA TYR A 166 0.87 -22.73 10.55
C TYR A 166 1.84 -21.93 9.67
N ALA A 167 2.45 -22.62 8.72
CA ALA A 167 3.17 -22.03 7.62
C ALA A 167 2.30 -22.05 6.36
N LEU A 168 2.18 -20.92 5.67
CA LEU A 168 1.54 -20.80 4.37
C LEU A 168 2.62 -20.68 3.28
N TYR A 169 2.68 -21.66 2.38
CA TYR A 169 3.54 -21.66 1.20
C TYR A 169 2.78 -21.07 0.00
N GLY A 170 2.46 -19.78 0.08
CA GLY A 170 1.63 -19.07 -0.91
C GLY A 170 2.43 -18.30 -1.95
N SER A 171 1.98 -17.11 -2.34
CA SER A 171 2.79 -16.17 -3.14
C SER A 171 4.05 -15.71 -2.40
N ALA A 172 3.95 -15.58 -1.08
CA ALA A 172 5.06 -15.46 -0.14
C ALA A 172 4.96 -16.59 0.90
N THR A 173 6.03 -16.82 1.67
CA THR A 173 5.99 -17.74 2.80
C THR A 173 5.72 -16.97 4.08
N MET A 174 4.72 -17.38 4.84
CA MET A 174 4.34 -16.75 6.11
C MET A 174 4.13 -17.79 7.19
N VAL A 175 4.59 -17.50 8.41
CA VAL A 175 4.26 -18.26 9.61
C VAL A 175 3.31 -17.44 10.47
N VAL A 176 2.17 -18.00 10.81
CA VAL A 176 1.25 -17.46 11.82
C VAL A 176 1.40 -18.27 13.09
N LEU A 177 1.63 -17.60 14.22
CA LEU A 177 1.98 -18.23 15.49
C LEU A 177 1.20 -17.59 16.65
N THR A 178 0.78 -18.41 17.60
CA THR A 178 0.27 -17.99 18.91
C THR A 178 0.82 -18.87 20.02
N THR A 179 1.06 -18.28 21.19
CA THR A 179 1.39 -18.96 22.45
C THR A 179 0.30 -18.73 23.52
N GLY A 180 -0.95 -18.50 23.08
CA GLY A 180 -2.09 -18.24 23.96
C GLY A 180 -2.30 -16.78 24.39
N GLN A 181 -1.51 -15.84 23.86
CA GLN A 181 -1.61 -14.40 24.14
C GLN A 181 -1.63 -13.59 22.83
N GLY A 182 -2.66 -13.81 22.01
CA GLY A 182 -2.80 -13.17 20.71
C GLY A 182 -2.07 -13.91 19.58
N VAL A 183 -2.24 -13.42 18.35
CA VAL A 183 -1.80 -14.10 17.12
C VAL A 183 -0.88 -13.16 16.35
N ASN A 184 0.25 -13.66 15.87
CA ASN A 184 1.23 -12.85 15.15
C ASN A 184 1.65 -13.54 13.85
N GLY A 185 1.91 -12.72 12.83
CA GLY A 185 2.29 -13.14 11.50
C GLY A 185 3.71 -12.69 11.15
N PHE A 186 4.52 -13.65 10.72
CA PHE A 186 5.92 -13.45 10.37
C PHE A 186 6.14 -13.88 8.91
N MET A 187 6.64 -12.98 8.08
CA MET A 187 6.93 -13.26 6.68
C MET A 187 8.40 -13.66 6.52
N LEU A 188 8.66 -14.70 5.73
CA LEU A 188 10.03 -15.09 5.39
C LEU A 188 10.62 -14.05 4.43
N ASP A 189 11.72 -13.43 4.81
CA ASP A 189 12.61 -12.74 3.88
C ASP A 189 13.58 -13.78 3.26
N PRO A 190 13.45 -14.10 1.96
CA PRO A 190 14.31 -15.09 1.33
C PRO A 190 15.77 -14.65 1.18
N ALA A 191 16.06 -13.34 1.23
CA ALA A 191 17.41 -12.82 1.05
C ALA A 191 18.31 -13.12 2.26
N ILE A 192 17.74 -13.06 3.47
CA ILE A 192 18.45 -13.32 4.73
C ILE A 192 18.05 -14.65 5.38
N GLY A 193 16.95 -15.27 4.93
CA GLY A 193 16.47 -16.54 5.47
C GLY A 193 15.86 -16.41 6.86
N GLU A 194 15.28 -15.25 7.20
CA GLU A 194 14.68 -14.96 8.50
C GLU A 194 13.19 -14.62 8.39
N PHE A 195 12.42 -15.05 9.38
CA PHE A 195 11.01 -14.69 9.52
C PHE A 195 10.90 -13.37 10.29
N VAL A 196 10.40 -12.33 9.63
CA VAL A 196 10.27 -10.98 10.16
C VAL A 196 8.80 -10.71 10.51
N LEU A 197 8.54 -10.11 11.66
CA LEU A 197 7.19 -9.72 12.09
C LEU A 197 6.60 -8.70 11.12
N THR A 198 5.54 -9.07 10.40
CA THR A 198 4.81 -8.19 9.47
C THR A 198 3.41 -7.85 9.97
N ASP A 199 2.83 -8.72 10.80
CA ASP A 199 1.45 -8.61 11.26
C ASP A 199 1.39 -8.89 12.76
N ALA A 200 1.53 -7.85 13.57
CA ALA A 200 1.36 -7.95 15.02
C ALA A 200 -0.12 -7.98 15.42
N ASP A 201 -0.44 -8.78 16.45
CA ASP A 201 -1.78 -8.92 17.06
C ASP A 201 -2.93 -9.01 16.04
N ILE A 202 -2.88 -10.04 15.20
CA ILE A 202 -3.91 -10.31 14.19
C ILE A 202 -5.24 -10.57 14.88
N LYS A 203 -6.24 -9.74 14.55
CA LYS A 203 -7.65 -9.93 14.93
C LYS A 203 -8.53 -10.23 13.72
N ILE A 204 -9.44 -11.18 13.87
CA ILE A 204 -10.45 -11.47 12.84
C ILE A 204 -11.52 -10.38 12.83
N LYS A 205 -12.01 -10.01 11.64
CA LYS A 205 -13.06 -8.99 11.52
C LYS A 205 -14.40 -9.51 12.08
N PRO A 206 -15.16 -8.70 12.85
CA PRO A 206 -16.45 -9.11 13.44
C PRO A 206 -17.51 -9.63 12.45
N ARG A 207 -17.40 -9.30 11.16
CA ARG A 207 -18.24 -9.86 10.11
C ARG A 207 -17.48 -9.93 8.79
N GLY A 208 -17.47 -11.11 8.19
CA GLY A 208 -16.95 -11.32 6.85
C GLY A 208 -18.02 -11.29 5.75
N LYS A 209 -17.55 -11.35 4.51
CA LYS A 209 -18.38 -11.38 3.28
C LYS A 209 -18.03 -12.56 2.37
N ILE A 210 -17.38 -13.58 2.92
CA ILE A 210 -16.87 -14.76 2.21
C ILE A 210 -17.33 -16.01 2.96
N TYR A 211 -17.79 -17.01 2.22
CA TYR A 211 -17.91 -18.38 2.71
C TYR A 211 -16.99 -19.30 1.90
N SER A 212 -16.41 -20.28 2.57
CA SER A 212 -15.46 -21.23 2.00
C SER A 212 -15.88 -22.65 2.33
N ILE A 213 -16.32 -23.37 1.31
CA ILE A 213 -16.82 -24.75 1.40
C ILE A 213 -16.70 -25.43 0.03
N ASN A 214 -16.45 -26.74 -0.01
CA ASN A 214 -16.51 -27.50 -1.25
C ASN A 214 -17.97 -27.80 -1.62
N GLU A 215 -18.51 -27.01 -2.54
CA GLU A 215 -19.90 -27.16 -3.01
C GLU A 215 -20.16 -28.42 -3.84
N GLY A 216 -19.13 -29.14 -4.27
CA GLY A 216 -19.29 -30.45 -4.93
C GLY A 216 -19.96 -31.50 -4.04
N TYR A 217 -19.97 -31.29 -2.72
CA TYR A 217 -20.65 -32.16 -1.76
C TYR A 217 -22.08 -31.71 -1.42
N ALA A 218 -22.67 -30.75 -2.15
CA ALA A 218 -23.97 -30.16 -1.82
C ALA A 218 -25.10 -31.18 -1.61
N GLN A 219 -25.12 -32.24 -2.42
CA GLN A 219 -26.12 -33.32 -2.31
C GLN A 219 -26.01 -34.15 -1.02
N TYR A 220 -24.85 -34.12 -0.35
CA TYR A 220 -24.55 -34.94 0.83
C TYR A 220 -24.54 -34.14 2.13
N TRP A 221 -24.78 -32.84 2.07
CA TRP A 221 -24.82 -31.97 3.24
C TRP A 221 -26.08 -32.23 4.06
N ASP A 222 -25.99 -31.94 5.36
CA ASP A 222 -27.18 -31.78 6.16
C ASP A 222 -28.00 -30.53 5.72
N LYS A 223 -29.23 -30.46 6.24
CA LYS A 223 -30.14 -29.36 5.95
C LYS A 223 -29.62 -28.01 6.44
N ALA A 224 -28.92 -27.95 7.58
CA ALA A 224 -28.46 -26.70 8.17
C ALA A 224 -27.37 -26.04 7.32
N ILE A 225 -26.41 -26.82 6.82
CA ILE A 225 -25.37 -26.36 5.89
C ILE A 225 -26.00 -25.91 4.57
N THR A 226 -26.93 -26.70 4.03
CA THR A 226 -27.65 -26.36 2.79
C THR A 226 -28.40 -25.04 2.93
N ASP A 227 -29.17 -24.87 4.01
CA ASP A 227 -29.91 -23.64 4.30
C ASP A 227 -28.95 -22.46 4.51
N TYR A 228 -27.84 -22.66 5.23
CA TYR A 228 -26.85 -21.62 5.45
C TYR A 228 -26.22 -21.14 4.14
N VAL A 229 -25.72 -22.05 3.30
CA VAL A 229 -25.12 -21.72 2.00
C VAL A 229 -26.14 -21.04 1.09
N ASN A 230 -27.38 -21.52 1.04
CA ASN A 230 -28.45 -20.89 0.29
C ASN A 230 -28.73 -19.46 0.79
N SER A 231 -28.73 -19.24 2.11
CA SER A 231 -28.88 -17.89 2.69
C SER A 231 -27.73 -16.94 2.32
N LYS A 232 -26.55 -17.47 1.99
CA LYS A 232 -25.38 -16.68 1.57
C LYS A 232 -25.38 -16.37 0.08
N LYS A 233 -25.88 -17.30 -0.74
CA LYS A 233 -26.06 -17.10 -2.19
C LYS A 233 -27.25 -16.19 -2.50
N CYS A 234 -28.36 -16.41 -1.81
CA CYS A 234 -29.64 -15.72 -2.03
C CYS A 234 -30.11 -15.06 -0.71
N PRO A 235 -29.40 -14.03 -0.21
CA PRO A 235 -29.79 -13.38 1.02
C PRO A 235 -31.11 -12.62 0.84
N LYS A 236 -31.97 -12.65 1.86
CA LYS A 236 -33.22 -11.86 1.89
C LYS A 236 -32.99 -10.35 1.85
N SER A 237 -31.82 -9.89 2.29
CA SER A 237 -31.40 -8.49 2.30
C SER A 237 -29.88 -8.37 2.20
N GLY A 238 -29.39 -7.37 1.47
CA GLY A 238 -27.95 -7.14 1.29
C GLY A 238 -27.35 -7.95 0.13
N LYS A 239 -26.02 -7.87 -0.01
CA LYS A 239 -25.30 -8.54 -1.11
C LYS A 239 -24.98 -10.01 -0.74
N PRO A 240 -25.05 -10.94 -1.72
CA PRO A 240 -24.54 -12.30 -1.54
C PRO A 240 -23.08 -12.31 -1.06
N TYR A 241 -22.72 -13.34 -0.31
CA TYR A 241 -21.31 -13.55 0.07
C TYR A 241 -20.54 -14.09 -1.14
N GLY A 242 -19.28 -13.71 -1.27
CA GLY A 242 -18.40 -14.32 -2.25
C GLY A 242 -18.05 -15.76 -1.84
N ALA A 243 -18.22 -16.72 -2.75
CA ALA A 243 -17.68 -18.05 -2.58
C ALA A 243 -16.17 -18.04 -2.86
N ARG A 244 -15.36 -18.61 -1.97
CA ARG A 244 -13.94 -18.87 -2.21
C ARG A 244 -13.60 -20.21 -1.61
N TYR A 245 -13.03 -21.12 -2.38
CA TYR A 245 -12.54 -22.40 -1.89
C TYR A 245 -11.26 -22.71 -2.64
N ILE A 246 -10.13 -22.60 -1.96
CA ILE A 246 -8.80 -22.89 -2.53
C ILE A 246 -8.60 -24.41 -2.54
N GLY A 247 -9.15 -25.11 -1.55
CA GLY A 247 -8.99 -26.56 -1.41
C GLY A 247 -7.76 -26.97 -0.60
N SER A 248 -7.11 -26.02 0.07
CA SER A 248 -6.10 -26.24 1.10
C SER A 248 -6.53 -25.47 2.35
N MET A 249 -6.61 -26.18 3.48
CA MET A 249 -7.17 -25.64 4.72
C MET A 249 -6.37 -24.43 5.19
N VAL A 250 -5.05 -24.47 5.17
CA VAL A 250 -4.18 -23.38 5.60
C VAL A 250 -4.42 -22.10 4.79
N ALA A 251 -4.63 -22.21 3.48
CA ALA A 251 -4.86 -21.08 2.60
C ALA A 251 -6.26 -20.48 2.80
N ASP A 252 -7.28 -21.34 2.95
CA ASP A 252 -8.65 -20.92 3.19
C ASP A 252 -8.84 -20.31 4.60
N VAL A 253 -8.20 -20.87 5.62
CA VAL A 253 -8.20 -20.35 6.99
C VAL A 253 -7.40 -19.06 7.09
N HIS A 254 -6.21 -18.95 6.48
CA HIS A 254 -5.44 -17.70 6.49
C HIS A 254 -6.22 -16.55 5.85
N ARG A 255 -6.91 -16.80 4.73
CA ARG A 255 -7.81 -15.80 4.13
C ARG A 255 -8.94 -15.43 5.09
N THR A 256 -9.52 -16.41 5.78
CA THR A 256 -10.61 -16.19 6.74
C THR A 256 -10.13 -15.32 7.92
N LEU A 257 -8.93 -15.58 8.43
CA LEU A 257 -8.28 -14.80 9.48
C LEU A 257 -8.04 -13.35 9.05
N LYS A 258 -7.49 -13.12 7.84
CA LYS A 258 -7.15 -11.77 7.35
C LYS A 258 -8.35 -10.96 6.86
N TYR A 259 -9.29 -11.59 6.17
CA TYR A 259 -10.39 -10.88 5.49
C TYR A 259 -11.73 -10.99 6.21
N GLY A 260 -11.82 -11.84 7.23
CA GLY A 260 -13.07 -12.25 7.84
C GLY A 260 -13.88 -13.14 6.90
N GLY A 261 -14.78 -13.94 7.46
CA GLY A 261 -15.62 -14.85 6.70
C GLY A 261 -15.95 -16.07 7.52
N ILE A 262 -16.31 -17.14 6.81
CA ILE A 262 -16.43 -18.46 7.41
C ILE A 262 -15.75 -19.51 6.51
N PHE A 263 -14.95 -20.38 7.11
CA PHE A 263 -14.50 -21.64 6.52
C PHE A 263 -15.30 -22.79 7.09
N MET A 264 -15.73 -23.72 6.23
CA MET A 264 -16.61 -24.83 6.58
C MET A 264 -16.12 -26.12 5.90
N TYR A 265 -15.93 -27.16 6.69
CA TYR A 265 -15.71 -28.53 6.19
C TYR A 265 -16.68 -29.50 6.90
N PRO A 266 -17.95 -29.57 6.47
CA PRO A 266 -18.97 -30.39 7.13
C PRO A 266 -18.75 -31.89 6.97
N ALA A 267 -19.32 -32.64 7.91
CA ALA A 267 -19.62 -34.04 7.69
C ALA A 267 -20.59 -34.17 6.50
N SER A 268 -20.48 -35.29 5.80
CA SER A 268 -21.39 -35.65 4.71
C SER A 268 -21.95 -37.05 4.94
N THR A 269 -22.95 -37.46 4.17
CA THR A 269 -23.43 -38.86 4.20
C THR A 269 -22.30 -39.85 3.88
N GLU A 270 -21.39 -39.48 2.97
CA GLU A 270 -20.22 -40.27 2.58
C GLU A 270 -19.06 -40.20 3.58
N SER A 271 -19.03 -39.18 4.44
CA SER A 271 -17.99 -39.00 5.46
C SER A 271 -18.63 -38.48 6.76
N PRO A 272 -19.30 -39.36 7.53
CA PRO A 272 -20.12 -38.96 8.69
C PRO A 272 -19.35 -38.33 9.86
N LYS A 273 -18.02 -38.50 9.88
CA LYS A 273 -17.09 -37.92 10.85
C LYS A 273 -16.25 -36.77 10.25
N GLY A 274 -16.64 -36.25 9.09
CA GLY A 274 -15.86 -35.27 8.34
C GLY A 274 -14.57 -35.86 7.73
N LYS A 275 -13.78 -34.99 7.09
CA LYS A 275 -12.45 -35.34 6.53
C LYS A 275 -11.30 -34.90 7.44
N LEU A 276 -11.40 -33.70 8.00
CA LEU A 276 -10.34 -33.08 8.81
C LEU A 276 -10.12 -33.81 10.14
N ARG A 277 -8.86 -33.86 10.57
CA ARG A 277 -8.37 -34.56 11.75
C ARG A 277 -8.23 -33.59 12.92
N LEU A 278 -8.54 -34.07 14.11
CA LEU A 278 -8.70 -33.22 15.27
C LEU A 278 -7.37 -32.62 15.74
N LEU A 279 -6.34 -33.47 15.93
CA LEU A 279 -5.11 -33.08 16.62
C LEU A 279 -4.21 -32.13 15.81
N TYR A 280 -4.06 -32.37 14.51
CA TYR A 280 -3.07 -31.66 13.67
C TYR A 280 -3.66 -30.72 12.62
N GLU A 281 -4.99 -30.70 12.45
CA GLU A 281 -5.67 -29.71 11.59
C GLU A 281 -6.65 -28.84 12.39
N CYS A 282 -7.66 -29.45 13.04
CA CYS A 282 -8.76 -28.72 13.64
C CYS A 282 -8.34 -27.94 14.89
N ASN A 283 -7.69 -28.59 15.87
CA ASN A 283 -7.24 -27.98 17.11
C ASN A 283 -6.27 -26.80 16.89
N PRO A 284 -5.18 -26.92 16.10
CA PRO A 284 -4.28 -25.79 15.86
C PRO A 284 -5.00 -24.59 15.24
N MET A 285 -5.82 -24.81 14.22
CA MET A 285 -6.55 -23.71 13.57
C MET A 285 -7.62 -23.10 14.48
N ALA A 286 -8.31 -23.92 15.27
CA ALA A 286 -9.28 -23.45 16.25
C ALA A 286 -8.63 -22.57 17.32
N PHE A 287 -7.47 -22.98 17.85
CA PHE A 287 -6.72 -22.22 18.84
C PHE A 287 -6.28 -20.85 18.30
N ILE A 288 -5.77 -20.81 17.07
CA ILE A 288 -5.38 -19.55 16.40
C ILE A 288 -6.61 -18.65 16.19
N ILE A 289 -7.73 -19.20 15.71
CA ILE A 289 -8.93 -18.41 15.43
C ILE A 289 -9.53 -17.83 16.71
N GLU A 290 -9.62 -18.59 17.81
CA GLU A 290 -10.10 -18.08 19.09
C GLU A 290 -9.16 -17.00 19.66
N GLN A 291 -7.84 -17.18 19.57
CA GLN A 291 -6.86 -16.16 19.99
C GLN A 291 -6.93 -14.86 19.16
N ALA A 292 -7.40 -14.95 17.91
CA ALA A 292 -7.67 -13.81 17.05
C ALA A 292 -9.06 -13.17 17.29
N GLY A 293 -9.86 -13.68 18.24
CA GLY A 293 -11.20 -13.18 18.55
C GLY A 293 -12.32 -13.77 17.67
N GLY A 294 -12.05 -14.89 17.00
CA GLY A 294 -13.05 -15.66 16.25
C GLY A 294 -13.62 -16.82 17.06
N ALA A 295 -14.34 -17.70 16.38
CA ALA A 295 -14.92 -18.90 16.95
C ALA A 295 -14.66 -20.13 16.07
N ALA A 296 -14.51 -21.28 16.73
CA ALA A 296 -14.28 -22.59 16.13
C ALA A 296 -15.22 -23.62 16.77
N SER A 297 -16.16 -24.18 16.00
CA SER A 297 -17.12 -25.17 16.49
C SER A 297 -17.26 -26.34 15.52
N ASN A 298 -17.67 -27.51 16.03
CA ASN A 298 -18.19 -28.62 15.22
C ASN A 298 -19.71 -28.46 14.93
N GLY A 299 -20.27 -27.26 15.12
CA GLY A 299 -21.70 -26.96 15.04
C GLY A 299 -22.50 -27.23 16.32
N THR A 300 -21.93 -27.87 17.33
CA THR A 300 -22.61 -28.15 18.62
C THR A 300 -21.79 -27.69 19.83
N ILE A 301 -20.50 -28.03 19.84
CA ILE A 301 -19.55 -27.64 20.90
C ILE A 301 -18.34 -26.95 20.26
N PRO A 302 -17.58 -26.15 21.03
CA PRO A 302 -16.32 -25.60 20.56
C PRO A 302 -15.31 -26.71 20.27
N ILE A 303 -14.49 -26.54 19.23
CA ILE A 303 -13.54 -27.57 18.76
C ILE A 303 -12.53 -27.92 19.84
N LEU A 304 -12.02 -26.91 20.55
CA LEU A 304 -10.98 -27.10 21.55
C LEU A 304 -11.46 -27.90 22.77
N ASP A 305 -12.77 -27.95 23.02
CA ASP A 305 -13.35 -28.69 24.15
C ASP A 305 -13.52 -30.19 23.86
N ILE A 306 -13.26 -30.63 22.63
CA ILE A 306 -13.33 -32.04 22.24
C ILE A 306 -12.12 -32.78 22.83
N LYS A 307 -12.37 -33.82 23.61
CA LYS A 307 -11.33 -34.75 24.08
C LYS A 307 -11.06 -35.81 23.00
N PRO A 308 -9.82 -35.94 22.49
CA PRO A 308 -9.47 -36.95 21.51
C PRO A 308 -9.53 -38.38 22.09
N GLU A 309 -10.08 -39.32 21.34
CA GLU A 309 -10.12 -40.75 21.67
C GLU A 309 -8.98 -41.52 20.99
N SER A 310 -8.47 -41.02 19.86
CA SER A 310 -7.32 -41.59 19.14
C SER A 310 -6.48 -40.51 18.44
N PRO A 311 -5.20 -40.77 18.13
CA PRO A 311 -4.32 -39.78 17.49
C PRO A 311 -4.80 -39.34 16.09
N SER A 312 -5.42 -40.25 15.34
CA SER A 312 -5.98 -40.03 14.00
C SER A 312 -7.48 -39.68 14.02
N MET A 313 -8.03 -39.33 15.19
CA MET A 313 -9.45 -39.04 15.34
C MET A 313 -9.89 -37.88 14.44
N ARG A 314 -10.91 -38.14 13.62
CA ARG A 314 -11.69 -37.10 12.91
C ARG A 314 -12.79 -36.55 13.82
N LEU A 315 -13.37 -35.41 13.44
CA LEU A 315 -14.42 -34.77 14.25
C LEU A 315 -15.61 -35.72 14.52
N PRO A 316 -16.03 -35.88 15.79
CA PRO A 316 -17.10 -36.78 16.14
C PRO A 316 -18.46 -36.20 15.71
N ARG A 317 -19.10 -36.86 14.74
CA ARG A 317 -20.52 -36.70 14.31
C ARG A 317 -20.89 -35.34 13.65
N ARG A 318 -22.18 -35.24 13.29
CA ARG A 318 -22.79 -34.67 12.07
C ARG A 318 -22.62 -33.18 11.70
N ILE A 319 -21.76 -32.33 12.28
CA ILE A 319 -21.55 -30.94 11.75
C ILE A 319 -20.05 -30.49 11.82
N ALA A 320 -19.71 -29.59 10.88
CA ALA A 320 -18.41 -29.08 10.43
C ALA A 320 -17.54 -28.34 11.45
N LEU A 321 -16.22 -28.34 11.20
CA LEU A 321 -15.33 -27.23 11.60
C LEU A 321 -15.83 -25.92 10.96
N LEU A 322 -16.38 -25.03 11.78
CA LEU A 322 -16.78 -23.67 11.42
C LEU A 322 -15.76 -22.69 11.99
N LEU A 323 -14.96 -22.05 11.15
CA LEU A 323 -13.98 -21.03 11.58
C LEU A 323 -14.42 -19.66 11.07
N GLY A 324 -14.71 -18.73 11.96
CA GLY A 324 -15.18 -17.39 11.59
C GLY A 324 -15.71 -16.58 12.78
N VAL A 325 -16.46 -15.50 12.51
CA VAL A 325 -17.17 -14.76 13.57
C VAL A 325 -18.60 -15.24 13.70
N LEU A 326 -18.95 -15.73 14.89
CA LEU A 326 -20.34 -15.98 15.28
C LEU A 326 -21.02 -14.62 15.48
N SER A 327 -21.81 -14.18 14.49
CA SER A 327 -22.83 -13.17 14.78
C SER A 327 -23.82 -13.79 15.76
N ILE A 328 -24.09 -13.09 16.86
CA ILE A 328 -25.01 -13.45 17.96
C ILE A 328 -26.45 -13.80 17.49
N THR A 329 -26.77 -13.64 16.20
CA THR A 329 -28.03 -14.10 15.60
C THR A 329 -28.25 -15.61 15.58
N LEU A 330 -27.26 -16.44 15.95
CA LEU A 330 -27.44 -17.88 16.17
C LEU A 330 -27.92 -18.24 17.59
N ILE A 331 -28.07 -17.27 18.50
CA ILE A 331 -28.63 -17.46 19.85
C ILE A 331 -30.16 -17.20 19.87
N GLY A 332 -30.77 -16.90 18.71
CA GLY A 332 -32.23 -16.66 18.59
C GLY A 332 -33.14 -17.89 18.73
N VAL A 333 -32.60 -19.09 18.93
CA VAL A 333 -33.40 -20.33 19.10
C VAL A 333 -33.46 -20.79 20.57
N PHE A 334 -32.71 -20.17 21.49
CA PHE A 334 -32.77 -20.53 22.91
C PHE A 334 -32.62 -19.26 23.77
N GLY A 335 -33.74 -18.68 24.20
CA GLY A 335 -33.76 -17.78 25.37
C GLY A 335 -34.22 -18.54 26.62
N PRO A 336 -34.34 -17.92 27.80
CA PRO A 336 -33.85 -16.58 28.22
C PRO A 336 -33.15 -16.59 29.61
N LEU A 337 -32.28 -15.61 29.90
CA LEU A 337 -32.18 -14.93 31.21
C LEU A 337 -31.14 -13.78 31.15
N PHE A 338 -31.64 -12.55 31.35
CA PHE A 338 -31.14 -11.47 32.22
C PHE A 338 -29.63 -11.29 32.50
N PHE A 339 -29.01 -10.10 32.68
CA PHE A 339 -29.29 -8.65 32.54
C PHE A 339 -28.11 -7.94 33.28
N ILE A 340 -27.77 -6.68 32.92
CA ILE A 340 -26.93 -5.70 33.68
C ILE A 340 -25.40 -6.05 33.66
N VAL A 341 -24.42 -5.19 33.38
CA VAL A 341 -24.19 -3.77 33.70
C VAL A 341 -23.35 -3.10 32.60
N GLN A 342 -23.67 -1.83 32.37
CA GLN A 342 -22.88 -0.76 31.73
C GLN A 342 -21.39 -0.83 32.08
N HIS A 343 -20.52 -0.17 31.31
CA HIS A 343 -19.42 0.71 31.76
C HIS A 343 -18.73 1.23 30.49
N ALA A 344 -19.37 2.19 29.83
CA ALA A 344 -18.89 2.82 28.59
C ALA A 344 -17.78 3.88 28.83
N ASP A 345 -17.41 4.16 30.08
CA ASP A 345 -16.48 5.25 30.41
C ASP A 345 -15.04 4.81 30.75
N ILE A 346 -14.75 3.50 30.80
CA ILE A 346 -13.39 2.99 31.06
C ILE A 346 -12.63 2.70 29.74
N TYR A 347 -13.35 2.38 28.66
CA TYR A 347 -12.74 2.01 27.37
C TYR A 347 -12.06 3.21 26.66
N ASN A 348 -12.60 4.42 26.82
CA ASN A 348 -12.02 5.63 26.21
C ASN A 348 -10.82 6.19 26.97
N ARG A 349 -10.60 5.81 28.25
CA ARG A 349 -9.37 6.20 28.98
C ARG A 349 -8.23 5.19 28.83
N MET A 350 -8.53 3.90 28.72
CA MET A 350 -7.49 2.87 28.63
C MET A 350 -6.80 2.78 27.25
N LEU A 351 -7.51 3.15 26.18
CA LEU A 351 -6.94 3.25 24.82
C LEU A 351 -6.03 4.49 24.64
N ILE A 352 -6.15 5.49 25.53
CA ILE A 352 -5.27 6.66 25.52
C ILE A 352 -3.93 6.30 26.21
N ASP A 353 -3.95 5.55 27.31
CA ASP A 353 -2.72 5.21 28.05
C ASP A 353 -1.88 4.08 27.42
N THR A 354 -2.49 3.16 26.67
CA THR A 354 -1.74 2.05 26.04
C THR A 354 -1.03 2.47 24.74
N ARG A 355 -1.48 3.56 24.12
CA ARG A 355 -0.89 4.09 22.87
C ARG A 355 0.36 4.93 23.14
N VAL A 356 0.43 5.60 24.30
CA VAL A 356 1.62 6.33 24.78
C VAL A 356 2.78 5.39 25.15
N ALA A 357 2.50 4.12 25.47
CA ALA A 357 3.52 3.16 25.88
C ALA A 357 4.27 2.48 24.72
N ILE A 358 3.66 2.36 23.53
CA ILE A 358 4.26 1.66 22.37
C ILE A 358 5.20 2.58 21.57
N GLU A 359 5.03 3.90 21.67
CA GLU A 359 5.86 4.89 20.97
C GLU A 359 7.25 5.10 21.58
N ASN A 360 7.53 4.50 22.74
CA ASN A 360 8.83 4.62 23.42
C ASN A 360 9.86 3.53 23.03
N VAL A 361 9.54 2.54 22.19
CA VAL A 361 10.36 1.32 22.02
C VAL A 361 11.13 1.20 20.70
N PHE A 362 10.71 1.83 19.60
CA PHE A 362 11.34 1.64 18.28
C PHE A 362 11.86 2.98 17.72
N LYS A 363 13.08 3.35 18.11
CA LYS A 363 13.76 4.60 17.71
C LYS A 363 14.47 4.42 16.36
N LEU A 364 13.83 4.60 15.18
CA LEU A 364 14.52 4.52 13.85
C LEU A 364 14.97 5.89 13.20
N GLU A 365 16.27 6.24 13.24
CA GLU A 365 17.13 7.27 12.63
C GLU A 365 17.01 7.11 11.11
N PRO A 366 17.36 8.19 10.42
CA PRO A 366 17.54 8.21 9.00
C PRO A 366 19.01 7.97 8.61
N VAL A 367 19.21 7.30 7.47
CA VAL A 367 20.48 7.36 6.73
C VAL A 367 20.82 8.82 6.45
N THR A 368 21.98 9.24 6.93
CA THR A 368 22.49 10.60 6.91
C THR A 368 22.87 11.04 5.49
N HIS A 369 22.23 12.11 5.01
CA HIS A 369 22.91 13.10 4.18
C HIS A 369 22.86 14.44 4.89
N ASN A 370 24.04 14.96 5.22
CA ASN A 370 24.25 16.24 5.89
C ASN A 370 23.55 17.38 5.14
N SER A 371 22.40 17.82 5.65
CA SER A 371 21.88 19.17 5.41
C SER A 371 21.19 19.63 6.69
N SER A 372 21.70 20.73 7.22
CA SER A 372 21.43 21.27 8.54
C SER A 372 20.02 21.87 8.70
N GLY A 373 19.26 21.42 9.70
CA GLY A 373 18.72 22.34 10.71
C GLY A 373 17.23 22.70 10.77
N HIS A 374 16.33 22.26 9.87
CA HIS A 374 14.98 22.87 9.83
C HIS A 374 13.71 21.97 9.77
N TYR A 375 13.80 20.63 9.75
CA TYR A 375 12.64 19.79 9.37
C TYR A 375 11.91 18.99 10.47
N GLU A 376 12.17 19.22 11.76
CA GLU A 376 11.62 18.39 12.87
C GLU A 376 10.13 18.64 13.26
N LYS A 377 9.37 19.48 12.55
CA LYS A 377 8.13 20.06 13.12
C LYS A 377 6.78 19.43 12.80
N TYR A 378 6.67 18.36 12.02
CA TYR A 378 5.36 17.80 11.65
C TYR A 378 5.39 16.26 11.51
N LYS A 379 4.74 15.56 12.44
CA LYS A 379 4.47 14.11 12.36
C LYS A 379 2.97 13.89 12.19
N PHE A 380 2.56 13.33 11.05
CA PHE A 380 1.15 13.19 10.65
C PHE A 380 0.48 11.91 11.20
N SER A 381 1.18 11.11 11.99
CA SER A 381 0.71 9.85 12.59
C SER A 381 -0.52 10.04 13.49
N ASP A 382 -0.61 11.20 14.14
CA ASP A 382 -1.67 11.57 15.09
C ASP A 382 -2.68 12.56 14.51
N PHE A 383 -2.64 12.80 13.20
CA PHE A 383 -3.52 13.76 12.54
C PHE A 383 -4.99 13.44 12.83
N GLN A 384 -5.65 14.34 13.55
CA GLN A 384 -7.07 14.25 13.87
C GLN A 384 -7.86 15.04 12.83
N VAL A 385 -8.72 14.32 12.13
CA VAL A 385 -9.56 14.86 11.06
C VAL A 385 -10.48 15.99 11.56
N ASP A 386 -10.89 15.92 12.83
CA ASP A 386 -11.83 16.87 13.44
C ASP A 386 -11.15 18.12 14.05
N TYR A 387 -9.81 18.15 14.14
CA TYR A 387 -9.03 19.25 14.73
C TYR A 387 -7.80 19.61 13.88
N PRO A 388 -7.99 20.16 12.66
CA PRO A 388 -6.88 20.52 11.79
C PRO A 388 -6.03 21.64 12.42
N GLU A 389 -4.75 21.37 12.64
CA GLU A 389 -3.79 22.38 13.10
C GLU A 389 -3.56 23.45 12.02
N THR A 390 -3.32 24.69 12.45
CA THR A 390 -2.98 25.77 11.53
C THR A 390 -1.51 25.67 11.11
N TYR A 391 -1.27 25.46 9.81
CA TYR A 391 0.06 25.37 9.24
C TYR A 391 0.66 26.76 9.03
N ARG A 392 1.78 27.05 9.69
CA ARG A 392 2.48 28.32 9.55
C ARG A 392 3.51 28.25 8.44
N LEU A 393 3.35 29.10 7.43
CA LEU A 393 4.31 29.23 6.34
C LEU A 393 5.59 29.94 6.82
N GLU A 394 6.74 29.33 6.53
CA GLU A 394 8.05 29.88 6.86
C GLU A 394 8.66 30.61 5.66
N ASN A 395 9.42 31.68 5.92
CA ASN A 395 10.14 32.39 4.86
C ASN A 395 11.41 31.64 4.47
N ILE A 396 11.81 31.77 3.21
CA ILE A 396 12.94 31.04 2.64
C ILE A 396 14.03 32.04 2.28
N ASP A 397 15.27 31.70 2.61
CA ASP A 397 16.42 32.51 2.23
C ASP A 397 16.74 32.32 0.73
N LYS A 398 16.86 33.43 0.00
CA LYS A 398 17.31 33.45 -1.39
C LYS A 398 18.66 32.73 -1.58
N LYS A 399 19.53 32.76 -0.57
CA LYS A 399 20.85 32.10 -0.59
C LYS A 399 20.78 30.58 -0.75
N SER A 400 19.62 29.96 -0.49
CA SER A 400 19.43 28.53 -0.75
C SER A 400 19.39 28.20 -2.25
N TYR A 401 19.18 29.19 -3.12
CA TYR A 401 19.06 29.02 -4.58
C TYR A 401 20.18 29.71 -5.37
N PHE A 402 20.85 30.69 -4.76
CA PHE A 402 21.90 31.48 -5.39
C PHE A 402 23.18 31.41 -4.58
N GLN A 403 24.30 31.24 -5.28
CA GLN A 403 25.63 31.29 -4.71
C GLN A 403 26.38 32.52 -5.23
N SER A 404 27.06 33.22 -4.32
CA SER A 404 27.83 34.42 -4.66
C SER A 404 29.23 34.05 -5.17
N VAL A 405 29.67 34.70 -6.26
CA VAL A 405 31.03 34.64 -6.79
C VAL A 405 31.51 36.06 -7.04
N GLY A 406 32.35 36.60 -6.14
CA GLY A 406 32.70 38.02 -6.16
C GLY A 406 31.47 38.90 -5.93
N SER A 407 31.19 39.80 -6.87
CA SER A 407 29.97 40.63 -6.88
C SER A 407 28.76 39.98 -7.57
N LEU A 408 28.93 38.82 -8.20
CA LEU A 408 27.86 38.11 -8.89
C LEU A 408 27.07 37.20 -7.96
N GLN A 409 25.77 37.07 -8.23
CA GLN A 409 24.92 36.03 -7.65
C GLN A 409 24.42 35.13 -8.77
N CYS A 410 24.89 33.89 -8.78
CA CYS A 410 24.58 32.90 -9.80
C CYS A 410 23.64 31.83 -9.26
N PHE A 411 22.63 31.45 -10.05
CA PHE A 411 21.67 30.43 -9.68
C PHE A 411 22.32 29.04 -9.71
N ILE A 412 22.16 28.29 -8.62
CA ILE A 412 22.92 27.05 -8.38
C ILE A 412 22.69 26.02 -9.47
N ASP A 413 21.43 25.71 -9.80
CA ASP A 413 21.07 24.64 -10.74
C ASP A 413 21.30 25.00 -12.21
N GLY A 414 21.42 26.30 -12.53
CA GLY A 414 21.56 26.80 -13.90
C GLY A 414 22.97 27.22 -14.28
N THR A 415 23.92 27.20 -13.34
CA THR A 415 25.30 27.67 -13.54
C THR A 415 26.27 26.52 -13.72
N ASP A 416 27.17 26.61 -14.71
CA ASP A 416 28.29 25.69 -14.87
C ASP A 416 29.40 26.05 -13.88
N TRP A 417 29.38 25.39 -12.74
CA TRP A 417 30.36 25.62 -11.67
C TRP A 417 31.79 25.26 -12.07
N LYS A 418 32.01 24.36 -13.05
CA LYS A 418 33.37 24.02 -13.51
C LYS A 418 33.99 25.20 -14.25
N LEU A 419 33.20 25.91 -15.05
CA LEU A 419 33.64 27.13 -15.73
C LEU A 419 33.79 28.30 -14.74
N MET A 420 33.03 28.32 -13.65
CA MET A 420 33.11 29.37 -12.62
C MET A 420 34.27 29.20 -11.62
N THR A 421 34.68 27.97 -11.25
CA THR A 421 35.70 27.71 -10.20
C THR A 421 37.09 27.33 -10.71
N GLY A 422 37.28 27.15 -12.03
CA GLY A 422 38.57 27.17 -12.74
C GLY A 422 39.22 25.81 -13.06
N VAL A 423 39.70 25.65 -14.32
CA VAL A 423 40.88 24.84 -14.78
C VAL A 423 41.41 25.33 -16.15
N TYR A 424 40.61 26.02 -16.99
CA TYR A 424 41.15 26.72 -18.17
C TYR A 424 41.53 28.16 -17.80
N ASN A 425 42.79 28.53 -18.05
CA ASN A 425 43.40 29.84 -17.80
C ASN A 425 42.40 31.01 -17.71
N GLY A 426 42.18 31.49 -16.47
CA GLY A 426 41.58 32.77 -16.09
C GLY A 426 40.74 33.48 -17.15
N SER A 427 39.48 33.11 -17.29
CA SER A 427 38.47 33.98 -17.88
C SER A 427 37.11 33.61 -17.34
N LEU A 428 36.64 34.40 -16.38
CA LEU A 428 35.22 34.72 -16.33
C LEU A 428 34.77 35.05 -17.76
N VAL A 429 33.59 34.60 -18.20
CA VAL A 429 33.09 34.91 -19.55
C VAL A 429 32.96 36.43 -19.66
N GLN A 430 33.97 37.07 -20.26
CA GLN A 430 33.94 38.49 -20.58
C GLN A 430 33.04 38.65 -21.79
N THR A 431 32.03 39.52 -21.66
CA THR A 431 31.28 39.98 -22.84
C THR A 431 32.22 40.71 -23.80
N SER A 432 31.81 40.93 -25.05
CA SER A 432 32.56 41.74 -26.03
C SER A 432 32.97 43.12 -25.51
N ASP A 433 32.26 43.64 -24.51
CA ASP A 433 32.69 44.73 -23.63
C ASP A 433 33.50 44.16 -22.45
N LYS A 434 34.82 44.33 -22.50
CA LYS A 434 35.86 43.69 -21.65
C LYS A 434 35.80 43.91 -20.13
N ASN A 435 34.71 44.48 -19.59
CA ASN A 435 34.57 44.82 -18.16
C ASN A 435 33.36 44.18 -17.46
N VAL A 436 32.49 43.43 -18.14
CA VAL A 436 31.32 42.80 -17.51
C VAL A 436 31.57 41.30 -17.30
N THR A 437 31.52 40.90 -16.04
CA THR A 437 31.56 39.51 -15.60
C THR A 437 30.12 38.99 -15.54
N VAL A 438 29.82 37.84 -16.15
CA VAL A 438 28.49 37.20 -16.06
C VAL A 438 28.61 35.75 -15.59
N CYS A 439 27.52 35.20 -15.06
CA CYS A 439 27.45 33.78 -14.71
C CYS A 439 27.55 32.90 -15.97
N ALA A 440 28.32 31.82 -15.92
CA ALA A 440 28.41 30.85 -17.00
C ALA A 440 27.22 29.88 -16.94
N CYS A 441 26.25 30.00 -17.86
CA CYS A 441 25.03 29.19 -17.80
C CYS A 441 25.23 27.80 -18.39
N LEU A 442 24.59 26.81 -17.76
CA LEU A 442 24.42 25.48 -18.34
C LEU A 442 23.55 25.55 -19.60
N HIS A 443 23.59 24.49 -20.40
CA HIS A 443 22.74 24.36 -21.58
C HIS A 443 21.26 24.53 -21.21
N ASP A 444 20.52 25.28 -22.02
CA ASP A 444 19.09 25.63 -21.82
C ASP A 444 18.79 26.49 -20.57
N TRP A 445 19.80 27.18 -20.01
CA TRP A 445 19.64 28.23 -18.99
C TRP A 445 20.11 29.59 -19.51
N TYR A 446 19.40 30.65 -19.10
CA TYR A 446 19.54 31.99 -19.66
C TYR A 446 19.49 33.09 -18.58
N GLY A 447 19.81 34.31 -19.01
CA GLY A 447 19.84 35.51 -18.17
C GLY A 447 21.17 35.71 -17.45
N GLY A 448 21.42 36.93 -16.95
CA GLY A 448 22.72 37.29 -16.34
C GLY A 448 23.10 36.48 -15.09
N GLN A 449 22.11 35.85 -14.45
CA GLN A 449 22.27 35.02 -13.24
C GLN A 449 22.02 33.52 -13.52
N CYS A 450 21.82 33.14 -14.78
CA CYS A 450 21.51 31.76 -15.20
C CYS A 450 20.26 31.15 -14.54
N SER A 451 19.26 31.98 -14.23
CA SER A 451 18.07 31.60 -13.46
C SER A 451 16.81 31.46 -14.31
N ILE A 452 16.89 31.67 -15.63
CA ILE A 452 15.75 31.59 -16.55
C ILE A 452 15.89 30.30 -17.37
N PRO A 453 15.05 29.27 -17.13
CA PRO A 453 15.10 28.04 -17.90
C PRO A 453 14.58 28.27 -19.33
N GLY A 454 15.02 27.44 -20.28
CA GLY A 454 14.68 27.59 -21.70
C GLY A 454 13.20 27.66 -21.99
N VAL A 455 12.40 26.85 -21.30
CA VAL A 455 10.93 26.84 -21.43
C VAL A 455 10.28 28.18 -21.08
N VAL A 456 10.84 28.90 -20.11
CA VAL A 456 10.41 30.24 -19.78
C VAL A 456 10.95 31.23 -20.80
N ARG A 457 12.22 31.10 -21.19
CA ARG A 457 12.87 31.97 -22.18
C ARG A 457 12.12 32.00 -23.51
N ARG A 458 11.63 30.85 -23.97
CA ARG A 458 10.82 30.68 -25.19
C ARG A 458 9.46 31.33 -25.03
N SER A 459 8.75 31.06 -23.93
CA SER A 459 7.49 31.75 -23.61
C SER A 459 7.64 33.28 -23.58
N LEU A 460 8.72 33.82 -23.00
CA LEU A 460 8.97 35.28 -23.00
C LEU A 460 9.09 35.84 -24.44
N LEU A 461 9.67 35.09 -25.38
CA LEU A 461 9.71 35.49 -26.79
C LEU A 461 8.32 35.49 -27.40
N SER A 462 7.54 34.42 -27.16
CA SER A 462 6.20 34.26 -27.73
C SER A 462 5.21 35.34 -27.27
N PHE A 463 5.47 35.99 -26.13
CA PHE A 463 4.68 37.09 -25.60
C PHE A 463 5.34 38.48 -25.75
N ASP A 464 6.45 38.57 -26.50
CA ASP A 464 7.23 39.80 -26.69
C ASP A 464 7.62 40.50 -25.37
N ILE A 465 7.90 39.72 -24.31
CA ILE A 465 8.30 40.24 -23.00
C ILE A 465 9.84 40.37 -22.95
N PRO A 466 10.38 41.58 -22.83
CA PRO A 466 11.83 41.77 -22.77
C PRO A 466 12.46 41.16 -21.51
N LEU A 467 13.61 40.49 -21.66
CA LEU A 467 14.31 39.82 -20.55
C LEU A 467 14.67 40.75 -19.38
N ASN A 468 14.89 42.05 -19.64
CA ASN A 468 15.21 43.03 -18.60
C ASN A 468 14.04 43.38 -17.68
N VAL A 469 12.80 43.04 -18.06
CA VAL A 469 11.61 43.15 -17.19
C VAL A 469 11.62 42.06 -16.13
N ILE A 470 12.22 40.91 -16.44
CA ILE A 470 12.33 39.78 -15.53
C ILE A 470 13.45 40.04 -14.51
N LYS A 471 13.08 40.13 -13.23
CA LYS A 471 14.00 40.50 -12.15
C LYS A 471 14.01 39.45 -11.06
N VAL A 472 15.18 39.03 -10.60
CA VAL A 472 15.27 38.15 -9.44
C VAL A 472 14.80 38.88 -8.18
N ARG A 473 13.95 38.22 -7.40
CA ARG A 473 13.39 38.73 -6.15
C ARG A 473 14.43 38.67 -5.04
N GLU A 474 14.37 39.65 -4.14
CA GLU A 474 15.11 39.58 -2.88
C GLU A 474 14.50 38.57 -1.90
N LYS A 475 13.17 38.47 -1.89
CA LYS A 475 12.42 37.51 -1.07
C LYS A 475 11.70 36.51 -2.00
N PRO A 476 12.12 35.23 -2.03
CA PRO A 476 11.41 34.20 -2.76
C PRO A 476 9.93 34.14 -2.36
N ARG A 477 9.05 33.87 -3.34
CA ARG A 477 7.65 33.53 -3.06
C ARG A 477 7.58 32.16 -2.37
N ARG A 478 6.46 31.87 -1.72
CA ARG A 478 6.15 30.52 -1.27
C ARG A 478 5.12 29.91 -2.21
N ILE A 479 5.24 28.63 -2.51
CA ILE A 479 4.33 27.91 -3.40
C ILE A 479 3.46 26.97 -2.55
N ILE A 480 2.15 27.24 -2.58
CA ILE A 480 1.07 26.44 -2.01
C ILE A 480 0.50 25.59 -3.14
N HIS A 481 0.80 24.30 -3.16
CA HIS A 481 0.32 23.37 -4.18
C HIS A 481 -0.92 22.61 -3.68
N ALA A 482 -2.09 23.02 -4.14
CA ALA A 482 -3.36 22.36 -3.86
C ALA A 482 -3.70 21.30 -4.90
N LEU A 483 -4.13 20.12 -4.44
CA LEU A 483 -4.60 19.05 -5.31
C LEU A 483 -5.56 18.10 -4.60
N ASN A 484 -6.44 17.50 -5.39
CA ASN A 484 -7.30 16.40 -4.95
C ASN A 484 -6.57 15.08 -5.17
N VAL A 485 -6.63 14.18 -4.20
CA VAL A 485 -6.04 12.85 -4.29
C VAL A 485 -7.13 11.79 -4.11
N ASN A 486 -7.13 10.80 -5.00
CA ASN A 486 -7.97 9.63 -4.85
C ASN A 486 -7.13 8.34 -4.82
N ARG A 487 -6.69 7.84 -5.98
CA ARG A 487 -5.89 6.61 -6.09
C ARG A 487 -4.60 6.76 -6.89
N GLU A 488 -4.36 7.93 -7.43
CA GLU A 488 -3.17 8.33 -8.19
C GLU A 488 -1.94 8.49 -7.28
N LEU A 489 -1.72 7.56 -6.33
CA LEU A 489 -0.69 7.67 -5.30
C LEU A 489 0.72 7.57 -5.87
N ASP A 490 0.94 6.80 -6.93
CA ASP A 490 2.24 6.74 -7.60
C ASP A 490 2.57 8.07 -8.29
N MET A 491 1.58 8.71 -8.93
CA MET A 491 1.73 10.04 -9.52
C MET A 491 1.95 11.11 -8.45
N LEU A 492 1.27 11.00 -7.31
CA LEU A 492 1.51 11.87 -6.15
C LEU A 492 2.94 11.72 -5.62
N GLU A 493 3.45 10.49 -5.55
CA GLU A 493 4.82 10.24 -5.11
C GLU A 493 5.84 10.82 -6.08
N VAL A 494 5.65 10.63 -7.39
CA VAL A 494 6.51 11.25 -8.41
C VAL A 494 6.50 12.76 -8.27
N ARG A 495 5.31 13.38 -8.17
CA ARG A 495 5.16 14.82 -8.02
C ARG A 495 5.94 15.36 -6.83
N VAL A 496 5.76 14.76 -5.66
CA VAL A 496 6.32 15.30 -4.41
C VAL A 496 7.84 15.21 -4.42
N ASN A 497 8.40 14.11 -4.91
CA ASN A 497 9.85 13.96 -5.06
C ASN A 497 10.43 14.89 -6.13
N GLU A 498 9.75 15.07 -7.26
CA GLU A 498 10.21 15.94 -8.36
C GLU A 498 10.19 17.43 -7.96
N LEU A 499 9.21 17.83 -7.14
CA LEU A 499 8.93 19.23 -6.82
C LEU A 499 9.38 19.67 -5.41
N GLN A 500 10.02 18.78 -4.65
CA GLN A 500 10.36 19.00 -3.24
C GLN A 500 11.10 20.32 -2.96
N GLU A 501 11.94 20.80 -3.88
CA GLU A 501 12.74 22.04 -3.71
C GLU A 501 11.94 23.32 -4.04
N ALA A 502 10.94 23.19 -4.90
CA ALA A 502 10.15 24.33 -5.38
C ALA A 502 8.91 24.57 -4.50
N VAL A 503 8.20 23.50 -4.12
CA VAL A 503 6.95 23.57 -3.36
C VAL A 503 7.22 23.64 -1.86
N ASP A 504 6.52 24.55 -1.20
CA ASP A 504 6.68 24.81 0.23
C ASP A 504 5.64 24.09 1.06
N VAL A 505 4.39 24.06 0.58
CA VAL A 505 3.31 23.31 1.21
C VAL A 505 2.39 22.68 0.16
N TYR A 506 1.91 21.48 0.44
CA TYR A 506 0.91 20.73 -0.30
C TYR A 506 -0.41 20.75 0.47
N LEU A 507 -1.45 21.34 -0.11
CA LEU A 507 -2.83 21.19 0.37
C LEU A 507 -3.45 19.97 -0.31
N ILE A 508 -3.52 18.84 0.39
CA ILE A 508 -4.08 17.60 -0.15
C ILE A 508 -5.52 17.44 0.32
N CYS A 509 -6.47 17.49 -0.61
CA CYS A 509 -7.85 17.15 -0.32
C CYS A 509 -8.14 15.69 -0.61
N GLU A 510 -8.75 15.01 0.35
CA GLU A 510 -9.30 13.68 0.18
C GLU A 510 -10.75 13.65 0.68
N SER A 511 -11.66 13.19 -0.17
CA SER A 511 -13.05 12.97 0.20
C SER A 511 -13.30 11.52 0.63
N ASN A 512 -14.24 11.32 1.57
CA ASN A 512 -14.82 10.01 1.87
C ASN A 512 -15.95 9.61 0.88
N PHE A 513 -16.13 10.33 -0.22
CA PHE A 513 -17.05 10.01 -1.32
C PHE A 513 -16.32 9.73 -2.64
N SER A 514 -16.87 8.85 -3.47
CA SER A 514 -16.51 8.68 -4.87
C SER A 514 -16.95 9.87 -5.72
N ALA A 515 -16.52 9.93 -6.99
CA ALA A 515 -17.00 10.96 -7.92
C ALA A 515 -18.53 10.87 -8.17
N HIS A 516 -19.13 9.70 -7.96
CA HIS A 516 -20.57 9.48 -8.02
C HIS A 516 -21.29 9.68 -6.66
N GLY A 517 -20.56 9.91 -5.57
CA GLY A 517 -21.15 10.17 -4.24
C GLY A 517 -21.38 8.96 -3.35
N ASP A 518 -20.77 7.81 -3.68
CA ASP A 518 -20.76 6.63 -2.80
C ASP A 518 -19.65 6.73 -1.76
N HIS A 519 -19.88 6.22 -0.56
CA HIS A 519 -18.84 6.21 0.47
C HIS A 519 -17.62 5.37 0.07
N LYS A 520 -16.42 5.94 0.23
CA LYS A 520 -15.13 5.28 0.01
C LYS A 520 -14.20 5.45 1.22
N PRO A 521 -13.29 4.48 1.47
CA PRO A 521 -12.20 4.66 2.43
C PRO A 521 -11.28 5.83 2.06
N LEU A 522 -10.59 6.36 3.08
CA LEU A 522 -9.54 7.38 2.95
C LEU A 522 -8.19 6.71 2.66
N PHE A 523 -7.96 6.35 1.40
CA PHE A 523 -6.77 5.61 0.95
C PHE A 523 -5.49 6.43 1.13
N PHE A 524 -5.52 7.73 0.83
CA PHE A 524 -4.36 8.58 1.03
C PHE A 524 -4.06 8.71 2.52
N LEU A 525 -5.05 9.08 3.36
CA LEU A 525 -4.83 9.22 4.80
C LEU A 525 -4.30 7.94 5.47
N ASP A 526 -4.83 6.76 5.11
CA ASP A 526 -4.33 5.49 5.64
C ASP A 526 -2.87 5.23 5.25
N ARG A 527 -2.50 5.43 3.98
CA ARG A 527 -1.11 5.24 3.52
C ARG A 527 -0.17 6.31 4.11
N PHE A 528 -0.64 7.55 4.20
CA PHE A 528 0.07 8.69 4.74
C PHE A 528 0.40 8.49 6.23
N ARG A 529 -0.57 8.02 7.03
CA ARG A 529 -0.34 7.65 8.44
C ARG A 529 0.68 6.51 8.62
N ARG A 530 0.83 5.63 7.63
CA ARG A 530 1.80 4.51 7.63
C ARG A 530 3.18 4.89 7.09
N GLY A 531 3.47 6.19 6.93
CA GLY A 531 4.79 6.67 6.50
C GLY A 531 4.95 6.84 4.99
N PHE A 532 3.87 6.82 4.21
CA PHE A 532 3.95 7.25 2.82
C PHE A 532 4.41 8.72 2.75
N LEU A 533 5.44 8.98 1.93
CA LEU A 533 6.10 10.27 1.83
C LEU A 533 6.63 10.82 3.18
N HIS A 534 7.05 9.93 4.09
CA HIS A 534 7.51 10.30 5.45
C HIS A 534 8.47 11.51 5.45
N GLN A 535 9.45 11.54 4.55
CA GLN A 535 10.45 12.61 4.43
C GLN A 535 9.87 13.99 4.07
N PHE A 536 8.64 14.03 3.53
CA PHE A 536 7.99 15.25 3.09
C PHE A 536 6.74 15.61 3.87
N GLN A 537 6.29 14.80 4.85
CA GLN A 537 5.01 15.03 5.54
C GLN A 537 4.92 16.41 6.19
N HIS A 538 6.05 17.00 6.56
CA HIS A 538 6.12 18.36 7.10
C HIS A 538 5.73 19.47 6.12
N LYS A 539 5.56 19.14 4.84
CA LYS A 539 5.02 20.04 3.82
C LYS A 539 3.54 19.79 3.55
N PHE A 540 2.85 18.89 4.25
CA PHE A 540 1.47 18.54 3.92
C PHE A 540 0.48 19.17 4.88
N VAL A 541 -0.64 19.62 4.33
CA VAL A 541 -1.86 19.98 5.03
C VAL A 541 -2.97 19.13 4.45
N TYR A 542 -3.59 18.30 5.29
CA TYR A 542 -4.64 17.38 4.88
C TYR A 542 -6.00 18.05 5.04
N VAL A 543 -6.74 18.14 3.94
CA VAL A 543 -8.04 18.77 3.85
C VAL A 543 -9.08 17.66 3.71
N PHE A 544 -9.81 17.36 4.78
CA PHE A 544 -10.85 16.33 4.75
C PHE A 544 -12.15 16.89 4.17
N GLN A 545 -12.66 16.26 3.11
CA GLN A 545 -13.97 16.60 2.56
C GLN A 545 -15.00 15.51 2.88
N ASN A 546 -15.84 15.78 3.88
CA ASN A 546 -16.94 14.91 4.31
C ASN A 546 -18.32 15.31 3.76
N ILE A 547 -18.36 16.19 2.75
CA ILE A 547 -19.58 16.66 2.11
C ILE A 547 -19.55 16.27 0.64
N PHE A 548 -20.68 15.76 0.14
CA PHE A 548 -20.93 15.58 -1.28
C PHE A 548 -21.94 16.64 -1.74
N PRO A 549 -21.69 17.39 -2.82
CA PRO A 549 -22.56 18.49 -3.21
C PRO A 549 -23.90 18.00 -3.77
N GLU A 550 -24.94 18.79 -3.51
CA GLU A 550 -26.24 18.62 -4.17
C GLU A 550 -26.09 18.79 -5.69
N GLY A 551 -26.81 17.98 -6.48
CA GLY A 551 -26.63 17.92 -7.94
C GLY A 551 -25.39 17.13 -8.39
N GLY A 552 -24.50 16.77 -7.46
CA GLY A 552 -23.26 16.07 -7.77
C GLY A 552 -23.44 14.62 -8.19
N ARG A 553 -24.62 14.01 -8.02
CA ARG A 553 -24.90 12.66 -8.53
C ARG A 553 -25.34 12.69 -9.99
N GLU A 554 -25.96 13.80 -10.37
CA GLU A 554 -26.48 14.13 -11.69
C GLU A 554 -25.39 14.73 -12.59
N ASP A 555 -24.50 15.56 -12.07
CA ASP A 555 -23.40 16.18 -12.83
C ASP A 555 -22.07 16.18 -12.06
N GLY A 556 -21.08 15.52 -12.63
CA GLY A 556 -19.80 15.18 -12.01
C GLY A 556 -18.87 16.36 -12.04
N TRP A 557 -19.11 17.29 -12.95
CA TRP A 557 -18.48 18.60 -12.95
C TRP A 557 -18.92 19.45 -11.76
N ILE A 558 -20.09 19.18 -11.17
CA ILE A 558 -20.49 19.78 -9.88
C ILE A 558 -19.65 19.18 -8.76
N ALA A 559 -19.51 17.85 -8.70
CA ALA A 559 -18.69 17.17 -7.68
C ALA A 559 -17.21 17.57 -7.75
N ASP A 560 -16.63 17.53 -8.95
CA ASP A 560 -15.25 17.90 -9.26
C ASP A 560 -14.98 19.40 -9.05
N GLY A 561 -15.93 20.26 -9.47
CA GLY A 561 -15.89 21.69 -9.20
C GLY A 561 -15.97 22.02 -7.72
N PHE A 562 -16.82 21.33 -6.97
CA PHE A 562 -16.96 21.49 -5.52
C PHE A 562 -15.66 21.13 -4.80
N GLN A 563 -15.00 20.02 -5.18
CA GLN A 563 -13.71 19.64 -4.57
C GLN A 563 -12.64 20.74 -4.73
N ARG A 564 -12.54 21.35 -5.91
CA ARG A 564 -11.62 22.48 -6.15
C ARG A 564 -12.01 23.71 -5.34
N THR A 565 -13.30 24.04 -5.30
CA THR A 565 -13.82 25.15 -4.48
C THR A 565 -13.51 24.94 -2.99
N PHE A 566 -13.74 23.71 -2.50
CA PHE A 566 -13.50 23.30 -1.12
C PHE A 566 -12.02 23.41 -0.74
N LEU A 567 -11.11 22.97 -1.61
CA LEU A 567 -9.66 23.16 -1.44
C LEU A 567 -9.28 24.64 -1.26
N GLY A 568 -9.78 25.52 -2.13
CA GLY A 568 -9.48 26.95 -2.05
C GLY A 568 -10.07 27.60 -0.79
N GLN A 569 -11.33 27.29 -0.45
CA GLN A 569 -12.03 27.95 0.66
C GLN A 569 -11.68 27.38 2.03
N GLN A 570 -11.45 26.07 2.14
CA GLN A 570 -11.17 25.40 3.42
C GLN A 570 -9.68 25.12 3.61
N GLY A 571 -8.96 24.77 2.55
CA GLY A 571 -7.52 24.51 2.63
C GLY A 571 -6.72 25.77 2.97
N ILE A 572 -7.05 26.92 2.36
CA ILE A 572 -6.36 28.19 2.66
C ILE A 572 -6.57 28.64 4.11
N LYS A 573 -7.75 28.38 4.70
CA LYS A 573 -8.03 28.73 6.10
C LYS A 573 -7.14 27.98 7.09
N GLN A 574 -6.57 26.84 6.68
CA GLN A 574 -5.65 26.07 7.49
C GLN A 574 -4.21 26.61 7.42
N LEU A 575 -3.94 27.65 6.61
CA LEU A 575 -2.63 28.27 6.50
C LEU A 575 -2.58 29.59 7.28
N SER A 576 -1.46 29.85 7.95
CA SER A 576 -1.15 31.13 8.60
C SER A 576 0.13 31.74 8.09
N GLY A 577 0.21 33.07 8.18
CA GLY A 577 1.35 33.84 7.72
C GLY A 577 1.47 33.93 6.21
N LEU A 578 0.38 33.73 5.45
CA LEU A 578 0.30 33.96 4.00
C LEU A 578 0.69 35.39 3.64
N ARG A 579 1.42 35.55 2.55
CA ARG A 579 1.67 36.85 1.92
C ARG A 579 0.82 36.95 0.66
N SER A 580 0.46 38.18 0.31
CA SER A 580 -0.32 38.49 -0.90
C SER A 580 0.37 38.02 -2.18
N ASP A 581 1.71 37.96 -2.20
CA ASP A 581 2.52 37.56 -3.33
C ASP A 581 2.90 36.07 -3.35
N ASP A 582 2.50 35.26 -2.35
CA ASP A 582 2.69 33.81 -2.44
C ASP A 582 1.87 33.24 -3.60
N LEU A 583 2.32 32.11 -4.16
CA LEU A 583 1.66 31.48 -5.31
C LEU A 583 0.79 30.32 -4.85
N PHE A 584 -0.45 30.31 -5.31
CA PHE A 584 -1.35 29.18 -5.20
C PHE A 584 -1.37 28.42 -6.53
N LEU A 585 -1.09 27.13 -6.47
CA LEU A 585 -0.99 26.22 -7.61
C LEU A 585 -2.07 25.13 -7.47
N LEU A 586 -3.02 25.05 -8.40
CA LEU A 586 -4.11 24.07 -8.41
C LEU A 586 -3.98 23.09 -9.59
N LEU A 587 -3.45 21.90 -9.33
CA LEU A 587 -3.24 20.86 -10.33
C LEU A 587 -3.88 19.53 -9.89
N ASP A 588 -4.43 18.77 -10.83
CA ASP A 588 -4.97 17.43 -10.55
C ASP A 588 -3.81 16.46 -10.37
N ALA A 589 -3.97 15.33 -9.65
CA ALA A 589 -2.88 14.44 -9.24
C ALA A 589 -2.01 13.88 -10.40
N ASP A 590 -2.53 13.88 -11.64
CA ASP A 590 -1.86 13.44 -12.86
C ASP A 590 -1.21 14.58 -13.69
N GLU A 591 -1.20 15.81 -13.18
CA GLU A 591 -0.57 16.99 -13.80
C GLU A 591 0.66 17.46 -13.01
N ILE A 592 1.88 17.21 -13.52
CA ILE A 592 3.14 17.51 -12.84
C ILE A 592 3.90 18.60 -13.61
N PRO A 593 4.10 19.81 -13.06
CA PRO A 593 4.93 20.85 -13.69
C PRO A 593 6.42 20.48 -13.62
N LYS A 594 7.25 21.03 -14.50
CA LYS A 594 8.71 20.93 -14.37
C LYS A 594 9.18 21.75 -13.15
N LYS A 595 10.10 21.19 -12.35
CA LYS A 595 10.71 21.86 -11.18
C LYS A 595 11.23 23.27 -11.53
N GLN A 596 11.96 23.38 -12.63
CA GLN A 596 12.57 24.63 -13.10
C GLN A 596 11.56 25.74 -13.39
N VAL A 597 10.36 25.39 -13.86
CA VAL A 597 9.27 26.35 -14.11
C VAL A 597 8.79 26.94 -12.79
N LEU A 598 8.56 26.10 -11.78
CA LEU A 598 8.13 26.57 -10.46
C LEU A 598 9.23 27.38 -9.75
N LEU A 599 10.50 26.98 -9.86
CA LEU A 599 11.62 27.76 -9.32
C LEU A 599 11.73 29.13 -9.97
N PHE A 600 11.53 29.23 -11.28
CA PHE A 600 11.47 30.52 -11.96
C PHE A 600 10.39 31.43 -11.35
N LEU A 601 9.14 30.94 -11.23
CA LEU A 601 8.02 31.69 -10.69
C LEU A 601 8.21 32.09 -9.22
N LYS A 602 8.88 31.23 -8.45
CA LYS A 602 9.25 31.48 -7.06
C LYS A 602 10.25 32.63 -6.92
N LEU A 603 11.18 32.74 -7.85
CA LEU A 603 12.37 33.57 -7.71
C LEU A 603 12.35 34.88 -8.52
N HIS A 604 11.39 35.10 -9.42
CA HIS A 604 11.41 36.26 -10.33
C HIS A 604 10.15 37.11 -10.31
N ASP A 605 10.27 38.39 -10.58
CA ASP A 605 9.19 39.32 -10.94
C ASP A 605 9.16 39.60 -12.44
N GLY A 606 8.14 40.32 -12.90
CA GLY A 606 8.05 40.81 -14.27
C GLY A 606 7.16 39.97 -15.19
N PHE A 607 6.32 39.11 -14.63
CA PHE A 607 5.32 38.35 -15.37
C PHE A 607 3.89 38.65 -14.89
N SER A 608 2.91 38.36 -15.74
CA SER A 608 1.49 38.55 -15.45
C SER A 608 0.83 37.31 -14.85
N GLU A 609 -0.37 37.49 -14.30
CA GLU A 609 -1.19 36.43 -13.72
C GLU A 609 -2.64 36.46 -14.26
N PRO A 610 -3.36 35.33 -14.26
CA PRO A 610 -2.95 34.00 -13.81
C PRO A 610 -2.01 33.31 -14.80
N ILE A 611 -1.36 32.22 -14.38
CA ILE A 611 -0.42 31.48 -15.23
C ILE A 611 -1.08 30.20 -15.72
N ARG A 612 -0.90 29.96 -17.01
CA ARG A 612 -1.28 28.76 -17.72
C ARG A 612 -0.05 27.90 -17.97
N LEU A 613 -0.16 26.61 -17.71
CA LEU A 613 0.87 25.63 -18.02
C LEU A 613 0.45 24.85 -19.26
N ASN A 614 1.31 24.81 -20.27
CA ASN A 614 1.24 23.87 -21.35
C ASN A 614 1.97 22.58 -20.92
N LEU A 615 1.24 21.47 -20.80
CA LEU A 615 1.77 20.20 -20.30
C LEU A 615 1.74 19.14 -21.39
N ARG A 616 2.80 18.32 -21.43
CA ARG A 616 2.90 17.17 -22.32
C ARG A 616 1.83 16.15 -21.99
N TRP A 617 0.89 15.93 -22.90
CA TRP A 617 -0.23 15.02 -22.66
C TRP A 617 0.10 13.59 -23.08
N THR A 618 0.07 12.70 -22.10
CA THR A 618 0.26 11.25 -22.23
C THR A 618 -0.89 10.49 -21.56
N ILE A 619 -0.99 9.20 -21.86
CA ILE A 619 -2.06 8.34 -21.33
C ILE A 619 -1.57 6.93 -21.01
N TYR A 620 -2.08 6.32 -19.93
CA TYR A 620 -1.73 4.96 -19.45
C TYR A 620 -0.27 4.78 -18.99
N GLY A 621 0.64 5.58 -19.52
CA GLY A 621 2.03 5.78 -19.14
C GLY A 621 2.65 6.83 -20.05
N PHE A 622 3.91 7.19 -19.81
CA PHE A 622 4.60 8.24 -20.57
C PHE A 622 4.95 7.84 -22.03
N TYR A 623 4.64 6.60 -22.41
CA TYR A 623 4.91 6.03 -23.74
C TYR A 623 3.77 6.20 -24.76
N TRP A 624 2.58 6.66 -24.37
CA TRP A 624 1.51 7.01 -25.32
C TRP A 624 1.27 8.51 -25.32
N LYS A 625 1.85 9.24 -26.28
CA LYS A 625 1.65 10.70 -26.45
C LYS A 625 0.33 10.95 -27.16
N VAL A 626 -0.43 11.95 -26.73
CA VAL A 626 -1.59 12.42 -27.50
C VAL A 626 -1.10 13.15 -28.76
N PRO A 627 -1.56 12.76 -29.97
CA PRO A 627 -1.08 13.38 -31.21
C PRO A 627 -1.43 14.86 -31.28
N ASN A 628 -0.45 15.72 -31.60
CA ASN A 628 -0.60 17.16 -31.83
C ASN A 628 -1.38 17.91 -30.75
N LYS A 629 -1.29 17.45 -29.49
CA LYS A 629 -2.00 18.02 -28.36
C LYS A 629 -1.11 18.01 -27.12
N SER A 630 -0.71 19.18 -26.68
CA SER A 630 -0.47 19.46 -25.27
C SER A 630 -1.80 19.74 -24.56
N THR A 631 -1.79 19.72 -23.23
CA THR A 631 -2.93 20.21 -22.43
C THR A 631 -2.55 21.54 -21.78
N GLU A 632 -3.42 22.53 -21.94
CA GLU A 632 -3.20 23.87 -21.44
C GLU A 632 -4.12 24.16 -20.25
N ILE A 633 -3.52 24.45 -19.10
CA ILE A 633 -4.26 24.56 -17.85
C ILE A 633 -3.88 25.85 -17.11
N ILE A 634 -4.86 26.74 -16.91
CA ILE A 634 -4.72 27.86 -15.97
C ILE A 634 -4.75 27.29 -14.56
N SER A 635 -3.63 27.38 -13.84
CA SER A 635 -3.46 26.68 -12.57
C SER A 635 -2.75 27.49 -11.49
N ILE A 636 -2.17 28.66 -11.80
CA ILE A 636 -1.38 29.43 -10.84
C ILE A 636 -1.88 30.86 -10.74
N SER A 637 -1.98 31.37 -9.53
CA SER A 637 -2.18 32.79 -9.25
C SER A 637 -1.46 33.19 -7.97
N SER A 638 -1.29 34.49 -7.73
CA SER A 638 -0.97 34.99 -6.40
C SER A 638 -2.12 34.74 -5.42
N ILE A 639 -1.82 34.74 -4.12
CA ILE A 639 -2.84 34.74 -3.05
C ILE A 639 -3.71 36.00 -3.12
N ALA A 640 -3.15 37.15 -3.50
CA ALA A 640 -3.90 38.38 -3.71
C ALA A 640 -4.99 38.21 -4.76
N MET A 641 -4.65 37.66 -5.93
CA MET A 641 -5.62 37.38 -6.99
C MET A 641 -6.62 36.30 -6.56
N LEU A 642 -6.16 35.21 -5.92
CA LEU A 642 -7.02 34.15 -5.41
C LEU A 642 -8.13 34.72 -4.49
N HIS A 643 -7.75 35.59 -3.56
CA HIS A 643 -8.68 36.19 -2.61
C HIS A 643 -9.55 37.28 -3.24
N ASN A 644 -8.92 38.24 -3.92
CA ASN A 644 -9.58 39.48 -4.34
C ASN A 644 -10.29 39.37 -5.70
N ALA A 645 -9.84 38.50 -6.60
CA ALA A 645 -10.40 38.38 -7.94
C ALA A 645 -11.36 37.19 -8.08
N ILE A 646 -11.11 36.09 -7.36
CA ILE A 646 -11.88 34.85 -7.46
C ILE A 646 -12.47 34.36 -6.12
N GLY A 647 -12.32 35.11 -5.02
CA GLY A 647 -13.01 34.82 -3.75
C GLY A 647 -12.63 33.48 -3.09
N ASN A 648 -11.39 33.03 -3.29
CA ASN A 648 -10.89 31.70 -2.94
C ASN A 648 -11.66 30.54 -3.59
N ASP A 649 -12.52 30.79 -4.58
CA ASP A 649 -13.10 29.75 -5.42
C ASP A 649 -12.07 29.31 -6.47
N ALA A 650 -11.25 28.33 -6.09
CA ALA A 650 -10.18 27.83 -6.94
C ALA A 650 -10.69 27.15 -8.23
N LYS A 651 -11.97 26.78 -8.33
CA LYS A 651 -12.57 26.32 -9.60
C LYS A 651 -12.54 27.44 -10.64
N LEU A 652 -12.76 28.69 -10.24
CA LEU A 652 -12.76 29.83 -11.16
C LEU A 652 -11.39 30.03 -11.81
N LEU A 653 -10.30 29.80 -11.07
CA LEU A 653 -8.93 29.81 -11.61
C LEU A 653 -8.79 28.85 -12.79
N ARG A 654 -9.26 27.61 -12.64
CA ARG A 654 -9.23 26.57 -13.70
C ARG A 654 -10.03 26.95 -14.93
N THR A 655 -11.18 27.59 -14.72
CA THR A 655 -12.04 28.02 -15.83
C THR A 655 -11.63 29.35 -16.46
N GLY A 656 -10.63 30.04 -15.89
CA GLY A 656 -10.23 31.39 -16.30
C GLY A 656 -11.33 32.45 -16.08
N LYS A 657 -12.22 32.22 -15.13
CA LYS A 657 -13.33 33.12 -14.80
C LYS A 657 -13.00 33.95 -13.56
N LEU A 658 -13.65 35.11 -13.44
CA LEU A 658 -13.55 35.97 -12.27
C LEU A 658 -14.82 35.92 -11.43
N HIS A 659 -14.69 36.19 -10.13
CA HIS A 659 -15.86 36.24 -9.24
C HIS A 659 -16.70 37.49 -9.57
N PRO A 660 -17.99 37.36 -9.89
CA PRO A 660 -18.80 38.48 -10.41
C PRO A 660 -18.82 39.71 -9.51
N SER A 661 -18.87 39.51 -8.19
CA SER A 661 -18.98 40.60 -7.20
C SER A 661 -17.64 41.16 -6.71
N LEU A 662 -16.52 40.48 -6.95
CA LEU A 662 -15.20 40.88 -6.40
C LEU A 662 -14.27 41.44 -7.49
N SER A 663 -14.48 41.04 -8.74
CA SER A 663 -13.69 41.48 -9.89
C SER A 663 -13.59 43.01 -10.00
N HIS A 664 -14.70 43.72 -9.75
CA HIS A 664 -14.74 45.18 -9.79
C HIS A 664 -13.78 45.81 -8.76
N SER A 665 -13.77 45.32 -7.53
CA SER A 665 -12.82 45.80 -6.50
C SER A 665 -11.37 45.41 -6.80
N PHE A 666 -11.15 44.26 -7.44
CA PHE A 666 -9.80 43.83 -7.85
C PHE A 666 -9.21 44.77 -8.91
N PHE A 667 -9.97 45.10 -9.96
CA PHE A 667 -9.53 46.05 -10.99
C PHE A 667 -9.40 47.48 -10.43
N ALA A 668 -10.32 47.90 -9.55
CA ALA A 668 -10.25 49.22 -8.91
C ALA A 668 -9.02 49.39 -8.01
N ALA A 669 -8.50 48.30 -7.43
CA ALA A 669 -7.25 48.28 -6.68
C ALA A 669 -5.99 48.19 -7.57
N GLY A 670 -6.14 48.29 -8.90
CA GLY A 670 -5.06 48.24 -9.87
C GLY A 670 -4.64 46.82 -10.28
N GLY A 671 -5.40 45.78 -9.94
CA GLY A 671 -5.16 44.41 -10.39
C GLY A 671 -5.31 44.29 -11.90
N GLN A 672 -4.46 43.47 -12.55
CA GLN A 672 -4.54 43.18 -13.97
C GLN A 672 -4.76 41.69 -14.19
N TYR A 673 -5.65 41.33 -15.10
CA TYR A 673 -5.89 39.95 -15.50
C TYR A 673 -5.33 39.73 -16.90
N GLN A 674 -4.11 39.21 -16.98
CA GLN A 674 -3.45 38.90 -18.24
C GLN A 674 -2.80 37.53 -18.13
N THR A 675 -3.43 36.53 -18.72
CA THR A 675 -2.94 35.17 -18.63
C THR A 675 -1.61 35.01 -19.35
N TRP A 676 -0.60 34.47 -18.67
CA TRP A 676 0.69 34.12 -19.27
C TRP A 676 0.81 32.61 -19.42
N THR A 677 1.16 32.14 -20.61
CA THR A 677 1.31 30.70 -20.90
C THR A 677 2.76 30.29 -20.86
N LEU A 678 3.11 29.33 -20.01
CA LEU A 678 4.43 28.73 -19.92
C LEU A 678 4.45 27.38 -20.63
N GLY A 679 5.50 27.18 -21.44
CA GLY A 679 5.65 26.02 -22.30
C GLY A 679 4.92 26.18 -23.64
N GLU A 680 5.40 25.41 -24.60
CA GLU A 680 4.83 25.29 -25.95
C GLU A 680 4.96 23.83 -26.40
N ASP A 681 4.40 23.50 -27.56
CA ASP A 681 4.50 22.14 -28.08
C ASP A 681 5.96 21.73 -28.30
N ASP A 682 6.33 20.53 -27.85
CA ASP A 682 7.69 19.97 -27.86
C ASP A 682 8.72 20.68 -26.96
N ASP A 683 8.30 21.69 -26.20
CA ASP A 683 8.98 22.16 -25.00
C ASP A 683 7.97 22.51 -23.89
N GLU A 684 7.31 21.47 -23.41
CA GLU A 684 6.19 21.63 -22.49
C GLU A 684 6.68 22.02 -21.08
N ALA A 685 5.87 22.77 -20.33
CA ALA A 685 6.15 23.19 -18.96
C ALA A 685 5.95 22.08 -17.91
N GLY A 686 5.67 20.85 -18.33
CA GLY A 686 5.45 19.70 -17.47
C GLY A 686 4.74 18.57 -18.20
N TRP A 687 4.05 17.73 -17.44
CA TRP A 687 3.43 16.49 -17.89
C TRP A 687 2.00 16.38 -17.40
N HIS A 688 1.11 15.88 -18.25
CA HIS A 688 -0.22 15.40 -17.89
C HIS A 688 -0.34 13.94 -18.31
N CYS A 689 -0.53 13.02 -17.36
CA CYS A 689 -0.54 11.58 -17.60
C CYS A 689 -1.92 11.01 -17.25
N SER A 690 -2.88 11.15 -18.17
CA SER A 690 -4.24 10.68 -17.93
C SER A 690 -4.28 9.16 -17.79
N TRP A 691 -5.02 8.64 -16.83
CA TRP A 691 -5.22 7.19 -16.66
C TRP A 691 -3.92 6.39 -16.49
N CYS A 692 -2.84 7.03 -16.01
CA CYS A 692 -1.56 6.40 -15.70
C CYS A 692 -1.65 5.61 -14.39
N LEU A 693 -2.47 4.57 -14.44
CA LEU A 693 -2.86 3.66 -13.37
C LEU A 693 -2.79 2.23 -13.93
N ASP A 694 -2.68 1.24 -13.06
CA ASP A 694 -2.82 -0.14 -13.50
C ASP A 694 -4.28 -0.43 -13.93
N PRO A 695 -4.55 -1.45 -14.77
CA PRO A 695 -5.90 -1.75 -15.25
C PRO A 695 -6.96 -1.95 -14.16
N HIS A 696 -6.59 -2.42 -12.96
CA HIS A 696 -7.52 -2.54 -11.85
C HIS A 696 -7.91 -1.17 -11.28
N ASP A 697 -6.96 -0.26 -11.12
CA ASP A 697 -7.24 1.10 -10.66
C ASP A 697 -7.93 1.96 -11.74
N ILE A 698 -7.61 1.75 -13.03
CA ILE A 698 -8.43 2.29 -14.14
C ILE A 698 -9.86 1.79 -14.00
N ARG A 699 -10.08 0.48 -13.84
CA ARG A 699 -11.43 -0.08 -13.64
C ARG A 699 -12.11 0.49 -12.40
N TRP A 700 -11.37 0.72 -11.32
CA TRP A 700 -11.93 1.22 -10.08
C TRP A 700 -12.36 2.68 -10.19
N LYS A 701 -11.47 3.53 -10.73
CA LYS A 701 -11.83 4.88 -11.18
C LYS A 701 -13.05 4.78 -12.09
N LEU A 702 -13.08 3.73 -12.93
CA LEU A 702 -14.18 3.54 -13.85
C LEU A 702 -15.55 3.21 -13.24
N ASN A 703 -15.54 2.46 -12.14
CA ASN A 703 -16.76 2.14 -11.40
C ASN A 703 -17.22 3.29 -10.51
N SER A 704 -16.34 4.25 -10.22
CA SER A 704 -16.57 5.30 -9.23
C SER A 704 -17.11 6.60 -9.81
N ALA A 705 -17.24 6.67 -11.14
CA ALA A 705 -17.65 7.86 -11.87
C ALA A 705 -19.03 7.70 -12.49
N GLN A 706 -19.55 8.81 -12.99
CA GLN A 706 -20.96 8.97 -13.34
C GLN A 706 -21.29 8.50 -14.75
N ASN A 707 -22.54 8.09 -14.99
CA ASN A 707 -22.95 7.48 -16.26
C ASN A 707 -22.99 8.44 -17.47
N ASP A 708 -22.94 9.77 -17.26
CA ASP A 708 -23.22 10.77 -18.32
C ASP A 708 -21.99 11.48 -18.92
N ASP A 709 -20.79 11.31 -18.37
CA ASP A 709 -19.57 11.90 -18.95
C ASP A 709 -19.02 11.03 -20.10
N LYS A 710 -19.77 10.99 -21.21
CA LYS A 710 -19.40 10.32 -22.46
C LYS A 710 -18.28 11.11 -23.15
N PRO A 711 -17.18 10.49 -23.61
CA PRO A 711 -17.03 9.05 -23.91
C PRO A 711 -16.34 8.23 -22.81
N ARG A 712 -15.89 8.86 -21.71
CA ARG A 712 -15.20 8.17 -20.60
C ARG A 712 -16.14 7.21 -19.87
N TRP A 713 -17.35 7.69 -19.67
CA TRP A 713 -18.39 7.07 -18.89
C TRP A 713 -19.63 6.89 -19.73
N GLY A 714 -19.95 5.64 -19.99
CA GLY A 714 -21.28 5.23 -20.37
C GLY A 714 -21.52 3.86 -19.75
N ASP A 715 -22.77 3.41 -19.71
CA ASP A 715 -23.16 2.08 -19.26
C ASP A 715 -22.73 0.95 -20.22
N TYR A 716 -21.54 1.09 -20.81
CA TYR A 716 -20.92 0.06 -21.60
C TYR A 716 -20.20 -0.91 -20.67
N ALA A 717 -20.81 -2.07 -20.43
CA ALA A 717 -20.27 -3.10 -19.55
C ALA A 717 -18.83 -3.53 -19.93
N ASN A 718 -18.46 -3.41 -21.21
CA ASN A 718 -17.10 -3.66 -21.69
C ASN A 718 -16.05 -2.70 -21.07
N LYS A 719 -16.39 -1.43 -20.82
CA LYS A 719 -15.46 -0.45 -20.20
C LYS A 719 -15.09 -0.82 -18.76
N LYS A 720 -15.91 -1.64 -18.10
CA LYS A 720 -15.63 -2.18 -16.75
C LYS A 720 -14.89 -3.53 -16.80
N ASN A 721 -14.64 -4.09 -17.99
CA ASN A 721 -13.95 -5.36 -18.19
C ASN A 721 -12.42 -5.15 -18.19
N LEU A 722 -11.70 -5.91 -17.35
CA LEU A 722 -10.23 -5.81 -17.25
C LEU A 722 -9.51 -6.19 -18.55
N THR A 723 -10.02 -7.15 -19.30
CA THR A 723 -9.44 -7.54 -20.59
C THR A 723 -9.57 -6.41 -21.61
N TYR A 724 -10.71 -5.73 -21.62
CA TYR A 724 -10.92 -4.55 -22.47
C TYR A 724 -9.97 -3.41 -22.08
N ILE A 725 -9.87 -3.07 -20.79
CA ILE A 725 -8.95 -2.03 -20.31
C ILE A 725 -7.49 -2.38 -20.63
N LYS A 726 -7.08 -3.64 -20.42
CA LYS A 726 -5.73 -4.11 -20.80
C LYS A 726 -5.49 -3.95 -22.30
N ASN A 727 -6.50 -4.21 -23.13
CA ASN A 727 -6.40 -3.98 -24.57
C ASN A 727 -6.24 -2.49 -24.90
N LEU A 728 -7.02 -1.59 -24.26
CA LEU A 728 -6.85 -0.15 -24.44
C LEU A 728 -5.44 0.33 -24.08
N VAL A 729 -4.89 -0.15 -22.96
CA VAL A 729 -3.50 0.15 -22.54
C VAL A 729 -2.49 -0.44 -23.54
N LYS A 730 -2.72 -1.68 -23.99
CA LYS A 730 -1.87 -2.36 -24.98
C LYS A 730 -1.82 -1.60 -26.30
N THR A 731 -2.95 -1.10 -26.80
CA THR A 731 -3.03 -0.51 -28.14
C THR A 731 -2.97 1.01 -28.14
N GLY A 732 -2.91 1.65 -26.96
CA GLY A 732 -3.00 3.10 -26.84
C GLY A 732 -4.32 3.61 -27.42
N THR A 733 -5.44 2.96 -27.10
CA THR A 733 -6.76 3.33 -27.61
C THR A 733 -7.58 4.02 -26.52
N TRP A 734 -8.32 5.06 -26.90
CA TRP A 734 -9.22 5.76 -25.99
C TRP A 734 -10.51 4.97 -25.75
N PHE A 735 -11.27 5.37 -24.73
CA PHE A 735 -12.51 4.72 -24.33
C PHE A 735 -13.66 4.78 -25.36
N ASN A 736 -13.44 5.35 -26.55
CA ASN A 736 -14.39 5.30 -27.66
C ASN A 736 -14.01 4.27 -28.73
N ASP A 737 -12.96 3.48 -28.53
CA ASP A 737 -12.43 2.49 -29.47
C ASP A 737 -11.92 3.08 -30.81
N VAL A 738 -11.92 4.41 -30.95
CA VAL A 738 -11.60 5.14 -32.19
C VAL A 738 -10.27 5.89 -32.04
N ASP A 739 -10.16 6.75 -31.03
CA ASP A 739 -8.96 7.58 -30.89
C ASP A 739 -7.76 6.73 -30.48
N ARG A 740 -6.64 6.93 -31.17
CA ARG A 740 -5.39 6.23 -30.89
C ARG A 740 -4.27 7.21 -30.59
N PHE A 741 -3.43 6.82 -29.66
CA PHE A 741 -2.31 7.61 -29.17
C PHE A 741 -1.00 7.16 -29.82
N LEU A 742 -0.04 8.09 -29.91
CA LEU A 742 1.23 7.86 -30.58
C LEU A 742 2.19 7.17 -29.63
N TYR A 743 2.58 5.92 -29.95
CA TYR A 743 3.62 5.21 -29.21
C TYR A 743 4.95 5.96 -29.32
N GLN A 744 5.56 6.26 -28.18
CA GLN A 744 6.88 6.89 -28.09
C GLN A 744 7.94 5.81 -27.85
N PRO A 745 9.01 5.76 -28.67
CA PRO A 745 10.10 4.81 -28.43
C PRO A 745 10.88 5.18 -27.15
N PRO A 746 11.58 4.22 -26.52
CA PRO A 746 12.30 4.42 -25.25
C PRO A 746 13.17 5.67 -25.20
N LYS A 747 13.89 5.96 -26.30
CA LYS A 747 14.73 7.17 -26.43
C LYS A 747 13.98 8.46 -26.12
N ILE A 748 12.76 8.58 -26.65
CA ILE A 748 11.97 9.80 -26.54
C ILE A 748 11.27 9.85 -25.17
N VAL A 749 10.86 8.70 -24.64
CA VAL A 749 10.24 8.60 -23.32
C VAL A 749 11.20 9.11 -22.24
N VAL A 750 12.45 8.64 -22.22
CA VAL A 750 13.42 9.05 -21.17
C VAL A 750 13.81 10.53 -21.23
N GLN A 751 13.65 11.17 -22.40
CA GLN A 751 13.95 12.60 -22.57
C GLN A 751 12.80 13.48 -22.05
N ASN A 752 11.61 12.91 -21.92
CA ASN A 752 10.37 13.64 -21.69
C ASN A 752 9.55 13.03 -20.55
N ILE A 753 10.21 12.63 -19.46
CA ILE A 753 9.59 12.04 -18.27
C ILE A 753 10.15 12.69 -17.00
N PRO A 754 9.42 12.72 -15.87
CA PRO A 754 9.99 13.17 -14.60
C PRO A 754 11.27 12.42 -14.24
N GLN A 755 12.28 13.16 -13.78
CA GLN A 755 13.60 12.60 -13.49
C GLN A 755 13.52 11.55 -12.38
N TYR A 756 12.65 11.74 -11.39
CA TYR A 756 12.44 10.78 -10.32
C TYR A 756 11.96 9.41 -10.82
N VAL A 757 11.11 9.39 -11.86
CA VAL A 757 10.65 8.13 -12.49
C VAL A 757 11.82 7.40 -13.14
N LEU A 758 12.69 8.13 -13.83
CA LEU A 758 13.88 7.58 -14.49
C LEU A 758 14.91 7.04 -13.48
N GLN A 759 15.03 7.67 -12.32
CA GLN A 759 15.89 7.21 -11.21
C GLN A 759 15.35 5.97 -10.49
N HIS A 760 14.04 5.71 -10.56
CA HIS A 760 13.37 4.58 -9.88
C HIS A 760 12.59 3.67 -10.85
N PRO A 761 13.24 3.16 -11.90
CA PRO A 761 12.55 2.53 -13.02
C PRO A 761 11.87 1.21 -12.65
N ALA A 762 12.43 0.47 -11.68
CA ALA A 762 11.82 -0.77 -11.18
C ALA A 762 10.47 -0.51 -10.50
N LYS A 763 10.35 0.63 -9.80
CA LYS A 763 9.13 1.03 -9.08
C LYS A 763 8.05 1.52 -10.03
N PHE A 764 8.43 2.34 -11.01
CA PHE A 764 7.52 3.00 -11.94
C PHE A 764 7.48 2.35 -13.33
N ARG A 765 7.75 1.04 -13.39
CA ARG A 765 7.86 0.29 -14.65
C ARG A 765 6.62 0.40 -15.54
N SER A 766 5.44 0.41 -14.95
CA SER A 766 4.15 0.56 -15.65
C SER A 766 3.97 1.93 -16.31
N LEU A 767 4.65 2.97 -15.81
CA LEU A 767 4.65 4.32 -16.38
C LEU A 767 5.69 4.47 -17.50
N LEU A 768 6.78 3.69 -17.44
CA LEU A 768 7.89 3.73 -18.40
C LEU A 768 7.67 2.87 -19.64
N VAL A 769 7.08 1.69 -19.46
CA VAL A 769 7.00 0.67 -20.51
C VAL A 769 5.58 0.10 -20.60
N ASN A 770 5.11 -0.13 -21.82
CA ASN A 770 3.86 -0.85 -22.03
C ASN A 770 4.01 -2.34 -21.68
N LEU A 771 3.65 -2.70 -20.45
CA LEU A 771 3.71 -4.07 -19.94
C LEU A 771 2.74 -5.04 -20.64
N TYR A 772 1.83 -4.53 -21.47
CA TYR A 772 0.79 -5.31 -22.14
C TYR A 772 1.05 -5.52 -23.64
N HIS A 773 2.17 -5.00 -24.16
CA HIS A 773 2.65 -5.31 -25.50
C HIS A 773 2.94 -6.81 -25.68
N ASP A 774 3.02 -7.24 -26.95
CA ASP A 774 3.45 -8.60 -27.27
C ASP A 774 4.84 -8.87 -26.69
N ARG A 775 5.05 -10.09 -26.22
CA ARG A 775 6.24 -10.47 -25.43
C ARG A 775 7.57 -10.11 -26.14
N THR A 776 7.61 -10.25 -27.46
CA THR A 776 8.77 -9.90 -28.29
C THR A 776 9.04 -8.39 -28.30
N VAL A 777 8.00 -7.57 -28.46
CA VAL A 777 8.07 -6.10 -28.44
C VAL A 777 8.47 -5.61 -27.06
N LEU A 778 7.85 -6.17 -26.01
CA LEU A 778 8.19 -5.85 -24.63
C LEU A 778 9.66 -6.18 -24.32
N GLN A 779 10.12 -7.37 -24.70
CA GLN A 779 11.50 -7.78 -24.46
C GLN A 779 12.51 -6.88 -25.18
N ARG A 780 12.27 -6.57 -26.46
CA ARG A 780 13.08 -5.60 -27.21
C ARG A 780 13.09 -4.22 -26.55
N THR A 781 11.94 -3.76 -26.08
CA THR A 781 11.81 -2.46 -25.42
C THR A 781 12.64 -2.43 -24.14
N LEU A 782 12.58 -3.49 -23.32
CA LEU A 782 13.40 -3.62 -22.11
C LEU A 782 14.90 -3.69 -22.41
N GLU A 783 15.29 -4.40 -23.48
CA GLU A 783 16.68 -4.45 -23.95
C GLU A 783 17.17 -3.07 -24.41
N GLU A 784 16.33 -2.28 -25.09
CA GLU A 784 16.63 -0.90 -25.48
C GLU A 784 16.80 0.00 -24.25
N PHE A 785 15.91 -0.10 -23.25
CA PHE A 785 16.06 0.63 -21.99
C PHE A 785 17.35 0.27 -21.25
N LYS A 786 17.68 -1.03 -21.18
CA LYS A 786 18.91 -1.52 -20.55
C LYS A 786 20.15 -1.06 -21.30
N LYS A 787 20.16 -1.18 -22.62
CA LYS A 787 21.29 -0.83 -23.49
C LYS A 787 21.59 0.67 -23.45
N TRP A 788 20.57 1.51 -23.46
CA TRP A 788 20.75 2.95 -23.65
C TRP A 788 20.85 3.72 -22.34
N PHE A 789 20.25 3.19 -21.27
CA PHE A 789 20.11 3.92 -20.00
C PHE A 789 20.67 3.17 -18.80
N GLY A 790 21.25 1.98 -18.99
CA GLY A 790 21.83 1.19 -17.90
C GLY A 790 20.80 0.76 -16.84
N ILE A 791 19.52 0.82 -17.19
CA ILE A 791 18.40 0.44 -16.33
C ILE A 791 18.34 -1.09 -16.31
N ALA A 792 18.71 -1.69 -15.18
CA ALA A 792 18.92 -3.12 -15.00
C ALA A 792 17.63 -3.97 -15.10
#